data_AF-A0A163Z2M5-F1
#
_entry.id   AF-A0A163Z2M5-F1
#
_cell.length_a   1.000
_cell.length_b   1.000
_cell.length_c   1.000
_cell.angle_alpha   90.00
_cell.angle_beta   90.00
_cell.angle_gamma   90.00
#
_symmetry.space_group_name_H-M   'P 1'
#
loop_
_entity.id
_entity.type
_entity.pdbx_description
1 polymer ?
#
loop_
_entity_poly.entity_id
_entity_poly.type
_entity_poly.pdbx_seq_one_letter_code
_entity_poly.pdbx_strand_id
1 'polypeptide(L)'
;MKSLKMLTKPSRTAWLGALAISAVCLSASVPAAYAGKPGVFVANDTYFTLENASLAPGGDSPLMQFSLKLHNGGSGAVDFNGYGVRVVDEAGNRYPARLGSKQSARVQAGKEQTFDFYSQLAPGVKAEGLKVDLYAWDGSGADQTRDIGALPVAGSLPGGVSTASQTVVRLKDADPAAKEDVFLTFVQGDGFRVVENGKPYLYMNLYVTNSGKTEATLPSGLQYRLLTSDGRTLAAALSGSDSSSLLPNETVQRTVKAELSEQSVGPLTLQLVTSDAGEDKVLGGLPLSELPPAIKLGSEKPLARYGTGSGLTVVAEKATAIRQEDGMLVQSTVTVRNDSDRMIAVPALTGAYQFGKDGFTTASEARSSRDAYLAPKAAVSFSYTALLPSGVEPDAAELVVRVKEDTAATGSSAGSGTTASASGGSASTGANTANSGTAGSAASTGTSASGTTSGSSAGGSASGSSSAAGSTSGTNAASGTSGQTKTGTSGSGATSSSSGTKTDGRPVMVVGLQGIAQQYNPTMAAKNYEYGTPLPLAASSLIDSKLDMSLVELHLHENTDYGYKTAIAKVKYTNRGSSVLTLPDIGTELLNSQGLAFPGVRQTTAASTIMPGTSYVVAYSFMVPADEKGDNIAFRVTDPKAIAPAKLDLGTFRIAAQREEEYGKISFYPFDVTIDANNLATTYSTSTGYSYHLNLSLTIEQREPVIIDQNFSKMEFELVDGLGRVLGSQSAGFTGTQKLITGTQRISFTNVKTEQIESGVTIRVYETIDTPNGPAKRLVREFQP
;
A
#
# COMPACT_ATOMS: atom_id res chain seq x y z
N MET A 1 -0.74 -64.62 25.77
CA MET A 1 -0.77 -64.54 27.25
C MET A 1 -1.84 -63.51 27.61
N LYS A 2 -3.08 -63.93 27.86
CA LYS A 2 -3.71 -64.04 29.20
C LYS A 2 -3.52 -62.76 30.02
N SER A 3 -4.55 -61.91 30.10
CA SER A 3 -5.44 -61.76 31.27
C SER A 3 -5.07 -60.47 32.02
N LEU A 4 -5.93 -59.63 32.59
CA LEU A 4 -7.14 -59.92 33.37
C LEU A 4 -7.94 -58.61 33.56
N LYS A 5 -9.24 -58.66 33.27
CA LYS A 5 -10.26 -57.74 33.80
C LYS A 5 -10.40 -57.98 35.30
N MET A 6 -10.55 -56.93 36.12
CA MET A 6 -11.20 -57.09 37.42
C MET A 6 -12.35 -56.09 37.58
N LEU A 7 -13.50 -56.72 37.76
CA LEU A 7 -14.85 -56.23 37.97
C LEU A 7 -15.13 -56.47 39.45
N THR A 8 -15.57 -55.48 40.21
CA THR A 8 -16.09 -55.70 41.57
C THR A 8 -17.53 -55.21 41.67
N LYS A 9 -18.40 -56.17 42.02
CA LYS A 9 -19.85 -56.11 42.19
C LYS A 9 -20.26 -55.36 43.47
N PRO A 10 -21.55 -54.99 43.60
CA PRO A 10 -22.13 -54.29 44.74
C PRO A 10 -22.72 -55.25 45.79
N SER A 11 -22.85 -54.80 47.05
CA SER A 11 -23.60 -55.49 48.11
C SER A 11 -24.84 -54.72 48.51
N ARG A 12 -25.96 -55.44 48.66
CA ARG A 12 -27.29 -54.99 49.09
C ARG A 12 -27.50 -55.26 50.60
N THR A 13 -28.60 -54.72 51.14
CA THR A 13 -29.35 -55.03 52.40
C THR A 13 -28.79 -54.41 53.70
N ALA A 14 -29.55 -53.85 54.64
CA ALA A 14 -30.99 -53.86 55.03
C ALA A 14 -31.34 -52.52 55.74
N TRP A 15 -32.51 -51.88 55.60
CA TRP A 15 -33.88 -52.11 56.12
C TRP A 15 -34.14 -51.68 57.59
N LEU A 16 -35.37 -51.17 57.81
CA LEU A 16 -36.01 -50.50 58.98
C LEU A 16 -35.81 -48.97 59.08
N GLY A 17 -36.82 -48.10 59.11
CA GLY A 17 -38.28 -48.25 59.15
C GLY A 17 -38.87 -47.30 60.20
N ALA A 18 -39.56 -46.23 59.77
CA ALA A 18 -40.53 -45.50 60.61
C ALA A 18 -41.52 -44.70 59.75
N LEU A 19 -42.81 -45.02 59.97
CA LEU A 19 -44.02 -44.39 59.46
C LEU A 19 -44.14 -42.92 59.92
N ALA A 20 -44.70 -42.03 59.08
CA ALA A 20 -45.98 -41.34 59.39
C ALA A 20 -46.23 -40.07 58.54
N ILE A 21 -47.44 -40.04 57.95
CA ILE A 21 -48.32 -38.90 57.64
C ILE A 21 -48.12 -38.17 56.30
N SER A 22 -49.08 -38.46 55.41
CA SER A 22 -49.48 -37.67 54.25
C SER A 22 -49.74 -36.20 54.58
N ALA A 23 -49.10 -35.31 53.83
CA ALA A 23 -49.69 -34.04 53.42
C ALA A 23 -49.55 -33.94 51.89
N VAL A 24 -50.67 -34.12 51.19
CA VAL A 24 -50.78 -33.84 49.75
C VAL A 24 -50.76 -32.32 49.61
N CYS A 25 -49.58 -31.74 49.34
CA CYS A 25 -49.51 -30.43 48.71
C CYS A 25 -49.52 -30.65 47.20
N LEU A 26 -50.57 -30.13 46.54
CA LEU A 26 -50.58 -29.95 45.10
C LEU A 26 -49.37 -29.08 44.71
N SER A 27 -48.31 -29.69 44.21
CA SER A 27 -47.31 -28.99 43.42
C SER A 27 -47.97 -28.63 42.10
N ALA A 28 -48.48 -27.41 42.01
CA ALA A 28 -48.79 -26.79 40.73
C ALA A 28 -47.55 -26.93 39.84
N SER A 29 -47.73 -27.62 38.71
CA SER A 29 -46.75 -27.73 37.64
C SER A 29 -46.33 -26.32 37.23
N VAL A 30 -45.10 -25.93 37.60
CA VAL A 30 -44.46 -24.73 37.06
C VAL A 30 -44.32 -24.98 35.55
N PRO A 31 -44.92 -24.16 34.67
CA PRO A 31 -44.67 -24.29 33.25
C PRO A 31 -43.20 -23.92 32.99
N ALA A 32 -42.43 -24.89 32.51
CA ALA A 32 -41.07 -24.70 32.03
C ALA A 32 -41.09 -24.18 30.59
N ALA A 33 -40.64 -22.94 30.38
CA ALA A 33 -39.99 -22.34 29.20
C ALA A 33 -39.96 -20.82 29.46
N TYR A 34 -38.84 -20.09 29.48
CA TYR A 34 -37.84 -19.91 28.43
C TYR A 34 -36.44 -19.77 29.03
N ALA A 35 -35.40 -20.20 28.30
CA ALA A 35 -34.02 -19.81 28.56
C ALA A 35 -33.90 -18.28 28.41
N GLY A 36 -33.85 -17.55 29.52
CA GLY A 36 -33.86 -16.08 29.54
C GLY A 36 -33.07 -15.55 30.72
N LYS A 37 -32.43 -14.39 30.53
CA LYS A 37 -31.56 -13.69 31.49
C LYS A 37 -32.18 -13.60 32.91
N PRO A 38 -31.37 -13.52 33.98
CA PRO A 38 -31.89 -13.32 35.34
C PRO A 38 -32.81 -12.08 35.41
N GLY A 39 -33.94 -12.22 36.08
CA GLY A 39 -34.95 -11.18 36.22
C GLY A 39 -35.45 -11.00 37.66
N VAL A 40 -35.85 -9.78 38.01
CA VAL A 40 -36.48 -9.43 39.29
C VAL A 40 -37.97 -9.27 39.05
N PHE A 41 -38.78 -10.18 39.61
CA PHE A 41 -40.23 -10.21 39.40
C PHE A 41 -40.95 -9.34 40.42
N VAL A 42 -41.80 -8.42 39.94
CA VAL A 42 -42.71 -7.62 40.77
C VAL A 42 -44.14 -8.17 40.78
N ALA A 43 -44.49 -8.99 39.79
CA ALA A 43 -45.69 -9.81 39.73
C ALA A 43 -45.41 -11.06 38.87
N ASN A 44 -46.38 -11.99 38.79
CA ASN A 44 -46.22 -13.26 38.05
C ASN A 44 -45.72 -13.05 36.60
N ASP A 45 -46.29 -12.05 35.90
CA ASP A 45 -45.97 -11.75 34.49
C ASP A 45 -45.28 -10.40 34.31
N THR A 46 -44.81 -9.77 35.39
CA THR A 46 -44.15 -8.45 35.33
C THR A 46 -42.80 -8.49 36.03
N TYR A 47 -41.73 -8.21 35.30
CA TYR A 47 -40.36 -8.34 35.80
C TYR A 47 -39.40 -7.36 35.13
N PHE A 48 -38.29 -7.12 35.80
CA PHE A 48 -37.15 -6.35 35.30
C PHE A 48 -36.03 -7.27 34.88
N THR A 49 -35.37 -6.95 33.76
CA THR A 49 -34.10 -7.56 33.36
C THR A 49 -33.02 -6.50 33.26
N LEU A 50 -31.77 -6.91 33.48
CA LEU A 50 -30.58 -6.06 33.36
C LEU A 50 -29.96 -6.25 31.98
N GLU A 51 -29.76 -5.15 31.26
CA GLU A 51 -29.17 -5.12 29.93
C GLU A 51 -28.04 -4.09 29.85
N ASN A 52 -27.08 -4.32 28.96
CA ASN A 52 -26.04 -3.35 28.58
C ASN A 52 -25.25 -2.75 29.76
N ALA A 53 -25.08 -3.51 30.85
CA ALA A 53 -24.28 -3.05 31.97
C ALA A 53 -22.81 -2.87 31.54
N SER A 54 -22.20 -1.75 31.88
CA SER A 54 -20.80 -1.46 31.60
C SER A 54 -20.23 -0.59 32.72
N LEU A 55 -18.99 -0.84 33.11
CA LEU A 55 -18.27 -0.08 34.10
C LEU A 55 -17.08 0.58 33.42
N ALA A 56 -16.96 1.91 33.52
CA ALA A 56 -15.79 2.66 33.13
C ALA A 56 -14.86 2.80 34.35
N PRO A 57 -13.75 2.05 34.42
CA PRO A 57 -12.76 2.21 35.49
C PRO A 57 -11.96 3.49 35.22
N GLY A 58 -12.43 4.64 35.72
CA GLY A 58 -11.78 5.93 35.48
C GLY A 58 -11.77 6.82 36.72
N GLY A 59 -10.57 7.06 37.27
CA GLY A 59 -10.30 8.14 38.24
C GLY A 59 -10.95 8.01 39.61
N ASP A 60 -11.22 9.17 40.22
CA ASP A 60 -11.79 9.31 41.58
C ASP A 60 -13.29 8.96 41.68
N SER A 61 -13.95 8.72 40.54
CA SER A 61 -15.38 8.42 40.49
C SER A 61 -15.72 7.54 39.28
N PRO A 62 -15.47 6.21 39.34
CA PRO A 62 -15.84 5.28 38.28
C PRO A 62 -17.33 5.41 37.92
N LEU A 63 -17.63 5.31 36.62
CA LEU A 63 -19.00 5.46 36.11
C LEU A 63 -19.52 4.11 35.63
N MET A 64 -20.62 3.64 36.22
CA MET A 64 -21.35 2.47 35.74
C MET A 64 -22.57 2.93 34.95
N GLN A 65 -22.78 2.38 33.75
CA GLN A 65 -24.03 2.51 32.99
C GLN A 65 -24.71 1.16 32.89
N PHE A 66 -26.03 1.15 32.84
CA PHE A 66 -26.82 -0.06 32.62
C PHE A 66 -28.26 0.30 32.22
N SER A 67 -28.95 -0.65 31.61
CA SER A 67 -30.36 -0.50 31.23
C SER A 67 -31.20 -1.51 32.01
N LEU A 68 -32.31 -1.06 32.58
CA LEU A 68 -33.34 -1.94 33.14
C LEU A 68 -34.51 -2.02 32.18
N LYS A 69 -34.81 -3.22 31.69
CA LYS A 69 -35.96 -3.46 30.84
C LYS A 69 -37.12 -3.99 31.67
N LEU A 70 -38.20 -3.21 31.75
CA LEU A 70 -39.45 -3.59 32.37
C LEU A 70 -40.31 -4.33 31.36
N HIS A 71 -40.58 -5.60 31.62
CA HIS A 71 -41.52 -6.42 30.88
C HIS A 71 -42.86 -6.39 31.60
N ASN A 72 -43.89 -5.76 31.02
CA ASN A 72 -45.23 -5.73 31.60
C ASN A 72 -46.15 -6.72 30.87
N GLY A 73 -46.18 -7.98 31.33
CA GLY A 73 -47.12 -9.00 30.86
C GLY A 73 -48.47 -8.99 31.58
N GLY A 74 -48.70 -8.06 32.52
CA GLY A 74 -49.96 -7.93 33.23
C GLY A 74 -51.07 -7.27 32.41
N SER A 75 -52.28 -7.19 32.99
CA SER A 75 -53.46 -6.58 32.38
C SER A 75 -53.60 -5.07 32.62
N GLY A 76 -52.75 -4.49 33.48
CA GLY A 76 -52.75 -3.07 33.83
C GLY A 76 -51.43 -2.39 33.49
N ALA A 77 -51.45 -1.05 33.42
CA ALA A 77 -50.22 -0.28 33.26
C ALA A 77 -49.42 -0.27 34.57
N VAL A 78 -48.09 -0.44 34.45
CA VAL A 78 -47.15 -0.39 35.58
C VAL A 78 -46.46 0.97 35.58
N ASP A 79 -46.45 1.66 36.73
CA ASP A 79 -45.73 2.92 36.90
C ASP A 79 -44.35 2.66 37.52
N PHE A 80 -43.30 2.94 36.77
CA PHE A 80 -41.91 2.82 37.21
C PHE A 80 -41.59 3.75 38.39
N ASN A 81 -42.30 4.86 38.57
CA ASN A 81 -42.06 5.78 39.70
C ASN A 81 -42.30 5.14 41.08
N GLY A 82 -43.02 4.02 41.15
CA GLY A 82 -43.16 3.23 42.38
C GLY A 82 -41.89 2.46 42.78
N TYR A 83 -40.86 2.50 41.94
CA TYR A 83 -39.61 1.76 42.11
C TYR A 83 -38.40 2.68 42.13
N GLY A 84 -37.34 2.23 42.79
CA GLY A 84 -36.04 2.88 42.81
C GLY A 84 -34.94 1.88 42.50
N VAL A 85 -33.80 2.42 42.09
CA VAL A 85 -32.67 1.64 41.60
C VAL A 85 -31.39 2.17 42.24
N ARG A 86 -30.52 1.27 42.68
CA ARG A 86 -29.18 1.59 43.19
C ARG A 86 -28.19 0.52 42.78
N VAL A 87 -26.91 0.86 42.80
CA VAL A 87 -25.82 -0.11 42.63
C VAL A 87 -25.26 -0.45 44.01
N VAL A 88 -24.95 -1.72 44.24
CA VAL A 88 -24.39 -2.21 45.50
C VAL A 88 -23.12 -3.00 45.21
N ASP A 89 -22.03 -2.71 45.92
CA ASP A 89 -20.76 -3.44 45.81
C ASP A 89 -20.71 -4.68 46.73
N GLU A 90 -19.60 -5.43 46.66
CA GLU A 90 -19.40 -6.62 47.49
C GLU A 90 -19.32 -6.30 48.99
N ALA A 91 -18.88 -5.09 49.34
CA ALA A 91 -18.81 -4.60 50.72
C ALA A 91 -20.17 -4.10 51.25
N GLY A 92 -21.20 -4.00 50.39
CA GLY A 92 -22.53 -3.52 50.74
C GLY A 92 -22.71 -2.00 50.65
N ASN A 93 -21.74 -1.26 50.10
CA ASN A 93 -21.88 0.18 49.87
C ASN A 93 -22.94 0.43 48.80
N ARG A 94 -23.79 1.43 49.02
CA ARG A 94 -24.92 1.77 48.15
C ARG A 94 -24.61 3.03 47.35
N TYR A 95 -24.74 2.94 46.04
CA TYR A 95 -24.53 4.02 45.09
C TYR A 95 -25.85 4.37 44.39
N PRO A 96 -26.32 5.62 44.41
CA PRO A 96 -27.57 5.99 43.77
C PRO A 96 -27.46 5.87 42.25
N ALA A 97 -28.49 5.31 41.61
CA ALA A 97 -28.61 5.30 40.16
C ALA A 97 -29.45 6.49 39.69
N ARG A 98 -29.00 7.15 38.62
CA ARG A 98 -29.66 8.30 38.01
C ARG A 98 -30.13 7.94 36.60
N LEU A 99 -31.32 8.41 36.23
CA LEU A 99 -31.89 8.17 34.92
C LEU A 99 -31.16 9.01 33.86
N GLY A 100 -30.74 8.39 32.76
CA GLY A 100 -29.95 9.03 31.70
C GLY A 100 -30.76 10.03 30.85
N SER A 101 -32.08 9.88 30.77
CA SER A 101 -32.97 10.76 30.00
C SER A 101 -34.37 10.82 30.62
N LYS A 102 -35.09 11.93 30.41
CA LYS A 102 -36.50 12.02 30.79
C LYS A 102 -37.33 11.11 29.89
N GLN A 103 -38.15 10.26 30.48
CA GLN A 103 -39.05 9.36 29.77
C GLN A 103 -40.30 9.06 30.59
N SER A 104 -41.35 8.56 29.93
CA SER A 104 -42.57 8.12 30.61
C SER A 104 -42.25 7.00 31.60
N ALA A 105 -42.68 7.13 32.85
CA ALA A 105 -42.56 6.04 33.82
C ALA A 105 -43.62 4.95 33.61
N ARG A 106 -44.69 5.23 32.87
CA ARG A 106 -45.84 4.33 32.73
C ARG A 106 -45.68 3.38 31.54
N VAL A 107 -45.54 2.09 31.84
CA VAL A 107 -45.45 0.99 30.86
C VAL A 107 -46.81 0.32 30.73
N GLN A 108 -47.38 0.35 29.53
CA GLN A 108 -48.71 -0.22 29.28
C GLN A 108 -48.72 -1.76 29.34
N ALA A 109 -49.90 -2.34 29.56
CA ALA A 109 -50.11 -3.78 29.54
C ALA A 109 -49.63 -4.40 28.21
N GLY A 110 -48.92 -5.53 28.29
CA GLY A 110 -48.34 -6.23 27.14
C GLY A 110 -47.19 -5.49 26.44
N LYS A 111 -46.64 -4.43 27.06
CA LYS A 111 -45.51 -3.67 26.51
C LYS A 111 -44.25 -3.85 27.33
N GLU A 112 -43.13 -3.57 26.68
CA GLU A 112 -41.83 -3.54 27.31
C GLU A 112 -41.27 -2.13 27.19
N GLN A 113 -40.54 -1.67 28.21
CA GLN A 113 -39.86 -0.39 28.16
C GLN A 113 -38.50 -0.47 28.85
N THR A 114 -37.50 0.15 28.23
CA THR A 114 -36.12 0.18 28.73
C THR A 114 -35.81 1.51 29.39
N PHE A 115 -35.25 1.45 30.60
CA PHE A 115 -34.84 2.59 31.40
C PHE A 115 -33.32 2.60 31.55
N ASP A 116 -32.67 3.62 31.00
CA ASP A 116 -31.21 3.75 30.99
C ASP A 116 -30.74 4.51 32.24
N PHE A 117 -29.84 3.90 33.01
CA PHE A 117 -29.31 4.42 34.26
C PHE A 117 -27.80 4.56 34.21
N TYR A 118 -27.30 5.49 35.02
CA TYR A 118 -25.90 5.58 35.36
C TYR A 118 -25.70 5.77 36.87
N SER A 119 -24.58 5.31 37.41
CA SER A 119 -24.22 5.46 38.82
C SER A 119 -22.74 5.76 38.96
N GLN A 120 -22.41 6.71 39.83
CA GLN A 120 -21.02 7.05 40.19
C GLN A 120 -20.61 6.21 41.40
N LEU A 121 -19.50 5.48 41.26
CA LEU A 121 -18.97 4.57 42.27
C LEU A 121 -17.76 5.18 42.98
N ALA A 122 -17.30 4.52 44.05
CA ALA A 122 -16.06 4.90 44.73
C ALA A 122 -14.82 4.44 43.92
N PRO A 123 -13.66 5.09 44.10
CA PRO A 123 -12.40 4.65 43.49
C PRO A 123 -12.09 3.17 43.81
N GLY A 124 -11.61 2.43 42.81
CA GLY A 124 -11.15 1.04 42.99
C GLY A 124 -12.24 -0.04 42.99
N VAL A 125 -13.52 0.32 42.86
CA VAL A 125 -14.62 -0.65 42.71
C VAL A 125 -14.49 -1.38 41.37
N LYS A 126 -14.56 -2.71 41.41
CA LYS A 126 -14.47 -3.59 40.24
C LYS A 126 -15.84 -4.12 39.82
N ALA A 127 -15.95 -4.63 38.59
CA ALA A 127 -17.20 -5.17 38.06
C ALA A 127 -17.62 -6.48 38.78
N GLU A 128 -16.64 -7.25 39.26
CA GLU A 128 -16.86 -8.45 40.05
C GLU A 128 -17.49 -8.09 41.40
N GLY A 129 -18.63 -8.72 41.74
CA GLY A 129 -19.34 -8.47 42.99
C GLY A 129 -20.38 -7.35 42.95
N LEU A 130 -20.43 -6.53 41.88
CA LEU A 130 -21.48 -5.50 41.73
C LEU A 130 -22.86 -6.10 41.42
N LYS A 131 -23.87 -5.50 42.04
CA LYS A 131 -25.28 -5.82 41.83
C LYS A 131 -26.09 -4.54 41.61
N VAL A 132 -27.04 -4.59 40.67
CA VAL A 132 -28.09 -3.58 40.53
C VAL A 132 -29.26 -4.00 41.38
N ASP A 133 -29.52 -3.24 42.44
CA ASP A 133 -30.54 -3.51 43.44
C ASP A 133 -31.78 -2.66 43.17
N LEU A 134 -32.93 -3.33 43.08
CA LEU A 134 -34.24 -2.74 42.82
C LEU A 134 -35.08 -2.77 44.09
N TYR A 135 -35.67 -1.63 44.44
CA TYR A 135 -36.49 -1.47 45.64
C TYR A 135 -37.82 -0.77 45.30
N ALA A 136 -38.86 -1.03 46.10
CA ALA A 136 -40.16 -0.37 46.02
C ALA A 136 -40.22 0.80 47.00
N TRP A 137 -40.85 1.89 46.58
CA TRP A 137 -41.28 2.97 47.47
C TRP A 137 -42.64 2.59 48.06
N ASP A 138 -42.64 1.89 49.20
CA ASP A 138 -43.87 1.41 49.87
C ASP A 138 -44.06 1.98 51.29
N GLY A 139 -43.18 2.88 51.74
CA GLY A 139 -43.28 3.51 53.05
C GLY A 139 -42.92 2.60 54.22
N SER A 140 -42.39 1.40 53.96
CA SER A 140 -42.00 0.44 54.99
C SER A 140 -40.52 0.58 55.39
N GLY A 141 -40.19 0.26 56.65
CA GLY A 141 -38.81 0.32 57.17
C GLY A 141 -38.30 1.73 57.48
N ALA A 142 -37.04 1.82 57.92
CA ALA A 142 -36.39 3.10 58.28
C ALA A 142 -36.10 3.99 57.06
N ASP A 143 -35.84 3.38 55.90
CA ASP A 143 -35.55 4.06 54.64
C ASP A 143 -36.80 4.26 53.76
N GLN A 144 -38.01 3.96 54.28
CA GLN A 144 -39.30 4.00 53.55
C GLN A 144 -39.33 3.19 52.24
N THR A 145 -38.50 2.15 52.16
CA THR A 145 -38.28 1.33 50.97
C THR A 145 -38.24 -0.15 51.32
N ARG A 146 -38.65 -0.99 50.35
CA ARG A 146 -38.55 -2.44 50.43
C ARG A 146 -37.75 -2.98 49.25
N ASP A 147 -36.67 -3.71 49.53
CA ASP A 147 -35.88 -4.37 48.48
C ASP A 147 -36.71 -5.47 47.81
N ILE A 148 -36.70 -5.49 46.48
CA ILE A 148 -37.49 -6.41 45.64
C ILE A 148 -36.59 -7.50 45.06
N GLY A 149 -35.35 -7.14 44.73
CA GLY A 149 -34.36 -8.07 44.24
C GLY A 149 -33.17 -7.37 43.61
N ALA A 150 -32.10 -8.13 43.39
CA ALA A 150 -30.87 -7.62 42.84
C ALA A 150 -30.42 -8.44 41.62
N LEU A 151 -29.88 -7.76 40.62
CA LEU A 151 -29.40 -8.34 39.37
C LEU A 151 -27.87 -8.25 39.33
N PRO A 152 -27.14 -9.37 39.13
CA PRO A 152 -25.68 -9.36 39.08
C PRO A 152 -25.18 -8.68 37.80
N VAL A 153 -24.22 -7.78 37.94
CA VAL A 153 -23.64 -7.01 36.81
C VAL A 153 -22.77 -7.88 35.91
N ALA A 154 -22.00 -8.80 36.51
CA ALA A 154 -21.08 -9.69 35.80
C ALA A 154 -21.78 -10.63 34.78
N GLY A 155 -23.09 -10.88 34.92
CA GLY A 155 -23.87 -11.78 34.05
C GLY A 155 -24.63 -11.11 32.89
N SER A 156 -24.63 -9.78 32.81
CA SER A 156 -25.41 -9.00 31.84
C SER A 156 -24.56 -8.30 30.76
N LEU A 157 -23.27 -8.62 30.69
CA LEU A 157 -22.34 -8.08 29.71
C LEU A 157 -22.66 -8.64 28.30
N PRO A 158 -22.82 -7.79 27.27
CA PRO A 158 -23.06 -8.25 25.91
C PRO A 158 -21.86 -9.05 25.36
N GLY A 159 -22.17 -10.02 24.49
CA GLY A 159 -21.31 -11.15 24.14
C GLY A 159 -19.84 -10.84 23.85
N GLY A 160 -18.96 -11.57 24.55
CA GLY A 160 -17.57 -11.82 24.16
C GLY A 160 -16.58 -10.66 24.26
N VAL A 161 -17.01 -9.43 24.58
CA VAL A 161 -16.11 -8.30 24.82
C VAL A 161 -15.87 -8.18 26.32
N SER A 162 -14.61 -8.35 26.75
CA SER A 162 -14.21 -8.13 28.14
C SER A 162 -14.46 -6.66 28.51
N THR A 163 -15.00 -6.40 29.70
CA THR A 163 -15.11 -5.05 30.30
C THR A 163 -13.77 -4.32 30.34
N ALA A 164 -12.66 -5.04 30.28
CA ALA A 164 -11.31 -4.48 30.27
C ALA A 164 -10.94 -3.78 28.94
N SER A 165 -11.73 -3.88 27.87
CA SER A 165 -11.40 -3.32 26.55
C SER A 165 -12.40 -2.25 26.06
N GLN A 166 -13.21 -1.70 26.97
CA GLN A 166 -14.10 -0.59 26.67
C GLN A 166 -14.17 0.41 27.82
N THR A 167 -14.52 1.66 27.52
CA THR A 167 -14.85 2.69 28.51
C THR A 167 -16.00 3.54 28.01
N VAL A 168 -16.78 4.08 28.94
CA VAL A 168 -17.93 4.93 28.64
C VAL A 168 -17.65 6.31 29.20
N VAL A 169 -17.86 7.33 28.37
CA VAL A 169 -17.76 8.73 28.79
C VAL A 169 -19.10 9.40 28.57
N ARG A 170 -19.57 10.10 29.61
CA ARG A 170 -20.70 11.00 29.49
C ARG A 170 -20.24 12.30 28.86
N LEU A 171 -20.78 12.64 27.69
CA LEU A 171 -20.27 13.79 26.93
C LEU A 171 -20.44 15.12 27.68
N LYS A 172 -21.51 15.25 28.47
CA LYS A 172 -21.76 16.44 29.30
C LYS A 172 -20.66 16.74 30.32
N ASP A 173 -19.91 15.72 30.74
CA ASP A 173 -18.80 15.90 31.67
C ASP A 173 -17.54 16.45 30.98
N ALA A 174 -17.47 16.39 29.64
CA ALA A 174 -16.41 16.96 28.80
C ALA A 174 -16.81 18.30 28.15
N ASP A 175 -18.10 18.46 27.83
CA ASP A 175 -18.68 19.65 27.20
C ASP A 175 -20.01 20.00 27.88
N PRO A 176 -20.07 21.06 28.70
CA PRO A 176 -21.31 21.49 29.36
C PRO A 176 -22.47 21.81 28.40
N ALA A 177 -22.18 22.12 27.12
CA ALA A 177 -23.20 22.38 26.10
C ALA A 177 -23.86 21.10 25.57
N ALA A 178 -23.26 19.93 25.80
CA ALA A 178 -23.79 18.65 25.38
C ALA A 178 -25.08 18.27 26.14
N LYS A 179 -25.92 17.46 25.49
CA LYS A 179 -27.15 16.96 26.10
C LYS A 179 -26.85 15.90 27.17
N GLU A 180 -27.73 15.83 28.17
CA GLU A 180 -27.59 14.95 29.35
C GLU A 180 -27.59 13.45 29.01
N ASP A 181 -28.18 13.10 27.87
CA ASP A 181 -28.46 11.74 27.38
C ASP A 181 -27.41 11.23 26.38
N VAL A 182 -26.32 11.99 26.15
CA VAL A 182 -25.25 11.59 25.23
C VAL A 182 -24.13 10.87 25.98
N PHE A 183 -24.02 9.57 25.70
CA PHE A 183 -22.97 8.69 26.20
C PHE A 183 -22.16 8.16 25.02
N LEU A 184 -20.84 8.28 25.11
CA LEU A 184 -19.91 7.76 24.12
C LEU A 184 -19.24 6.51 24.68
N THR A 185 -19.43 5.40 23.99
CA THR A 185 -18.74 4.14 24.30
C THR A 185 -17.50 4.04 23.42
N PHE A 186 -16.34 3.94 24.04
CA PHE A 186 -15.05 3.74 23.38
C PHE A 186 -14.64 2.29 23.53
N VAL A 187 -14.40 1.60 22.43
CA VAL A 187 -13.91 0.22 22.38
C VAL A 187 -12.51 0.20 21.78
N GLN A 188 -11.59 -0.53 22.41
CA GLN A 188 -10.24 -0.71 21.89
C GLN A 188 -10.28 -1.46 20.54
N GLY A 189 -9.66 -0.89 19.51
CA GLY A 189 -9.39 -1.53 18.23
C GLY A 189 -7.95 -2.06 18.13
N ASP A 190 -7.44 -2.14 16.90
CA ASP A 190 -6.05 -2.55 16.68
C ASP A 190 -5.07 -1.46 17.13
N GLY A 191 -3.93 -1.87 17.70
CA GLY A 191 -2.78 -0.99 17.94
C GLY A 191 -1.62 -1.30 17.01
N PHE A 192 -0.74 -0.32 16.80
CA PHE A 192 0.47 -0.44 15.98
C PHE A 192 1.61 0.34 16.59
N ARG A 193 2.78 -0.29 16.73
CA ARG A 193 4.02 0.42 17.04
C ARG A 193 4.71 0.80 15.74
N VAL A 194 4.98 2.09 15.57
CA VAL A 194 5.53 2.61 14.34
C VAL A 194 6.63 3.62 14.60
N VAL A 195 7.75 3.48 13.90
CA VAL A 195 8.82 4.47 13.92
C VAL A 195 8.55 5.55 12.89
N GLU A 196 8.61 6.81 13.31
CA GLU A 196 8.52 7.99 12.43
C GLU A 196 9.59 9.00 12.81
N ASN A 197 10.37 9.46 11.84
CA ASN A 197 11.44 10.45 12.07
C ASN A 197 12.39 10.05 13.24
N GLY A 198 12.71 8.76 13.36
CA GLY A 198 13.57 8.23 14.42
C GLY A 198 12.91 8.12 15.81
N LYS A 199 11.60 8.36 15.91
CA LYS A 199 10.85 8.29 17.17
C LYS A 199 9.79 7.20 17.14
N PRO A 200 9.67 6.37 18.18
CA PRO A 200 8.63 5.36 18.24
C PRO A 200 7.29 5.99 18.64
N TYR A 201 6.24 5.66 17.91
CA TYR A 201 4.86 6.05 18.18
C TYR A 201 3.99 4.81 18.38
N LEU A 202 3.00 4.93 19.26
CA LEU A 202 1.86 4.03 19.35
C LEU A 202 0.68 4.65 18.63
N TYR A 203 0.17 3.95 17.63
CA TYR A 203 -1.14 4.20 17.02
C TYR A 203 -2.15 3.23 17.60
N MET A 204 -3.33 3.70 17.96
CA MET A 204 -4.41 2.90 18.52
C MET A 204 -5.72 3.26 17.84
N ASN A 205 -6.34 2.30 17.16
CA ASN A 205 -7.70 2.45 16.68
C ASN A 205 -8.66 2.39 17.87
N LEU A 206 -9.63 3.30 17.89
CA LEU A 206 -10.73 3.36 18.83
C LEU A 206 -12.03 3.35 18.04
N TYR A 207 -12.96 2.51 18.46
CA TYR A 207 -14.32 2.52 17.94
C TYR A 207 -15.18 3.31 18.91
N VAL A 208 -15.71 4.44 18.44
CA VAL A 208 -16.53 5.35 19.25
C VAL A 208 -17.97 5.21 18.81
N THR A 209 -18.83 4.73 19.70
CA THR A 209 -20.26 4.57 19.46
C THR A 209 -21.03 5.60 20.27
N ASN A 210 -21.93 6.33 19.62
CA ASN A 210 -22.93 7.13 20.34
C ASN A 210 -24.02 6.22 20.89
N SER A 211 -23.94 5.89 22.18
CA SER A 211 -24.93 5.06 22.88
C SER A 211 -26.13 5.86 23.38
N GLY A 212 -26.14 7.18 23.14
CA GLY A 212 -27.26 8.07 23.46
C GLY A 212 -28.37 8.05 22.43
N LYS A 213 -29.41 8.87 22.66
CA LYS A 213 -30.58 9.03 21.78
C LYS A 213 -30.52 10.30 20.93
N THR A 214 -29.53 11.14 21.17
CA THR A 214 -29.33 12.41 20.47
C THR A 214 -28.01 12.40 19.71
N GLU A 215 -27.98 13.05 18.55
CA GLU A 215 -26.77 13.29 17.76
C GLU A 215 -25.68 13.98 18.59
N ALA A 216 -24.43 13.58 18.39
CA ALA A 216 -23.28 14.02 19.19
C ALA A 216 -22.07 14.34 18.31
N THR A 217 -21.30 15.35 18.69
CA THR A 217 -19.98 15.63 18.12
C THR A 217 -18.92 15.44 19.19
N LEU A 218 -17.77 14.87 18.85
CA LEU A 218 -16.65 14.81 19.79
C LEU A 218 -16.17 16.25 20.08
N PRO A 219 -16.05 16.65 21.36
CA PRO A 219 -15.70 18.01 21.72
C PRO A 219 -14.18 18.17 21.68
N SER A 220 -13.70 19.36 21.32
CA SER A 220 -12.27 19.68 21.34
C SER A 220 -11.65 19.66 22.74
N GLY A 221 -12.48 19.78 23.79
CA GLY A 221 -12.06 19.67 25.19
C GLY A 221 -11.82 18.24 25.68
N LEU A 222 -12.12 17.22 24.87
CA LEU A 222 -11.80 15.82 25.18
C LEU A 222 -10.37 15.51 24.74
N GLN A 223 -9.48 15.38 25.72
CA GLN A 223 -8.07 15.06 25.50
C GLN A 223 -7.78 13.58 25.77
N TYR A 224 -6.68 13.10 25.18
CA TYR A 224 -6.23 11.73 25.29
C TYR A 224 -4.83 11.71 25.91
N ARG A 225 -4.58 10.81 26.87
CA ARG A 225 -3.24 10.57 27.40
C ARG A 225 -3.04 9.10 27.72
N LEU A 226 -1.81 8.61 27.60
CA LEU A 226 -1.44 7.27 28.04
C LEU A 226 -0.87 7.32 29.45
N LEU A 227 -1.40 6.53 30.36
CA LEU A 227 -0.85 6.28 31.68
C LEU A 227 -0.01 4.99 31.62
N THR A 228 1.26 5.10 31.97
CA THR A 228 2.19 3.96 32.12
C THR A 228 2.06 3.32 33.51
N SER A 229 2.53 2.09 33.65
CA SER A 229 2.46 1.32 34.91
C SER A 229 3.23 1.96 36.08
N ASP A 230 4.20 2.83 35.80
CA ASP A 230 4.95 3.63 36.77
C ASP A 230 4.27 4.97 37.13
N GLY A 231 3.07 5.23 36.60
CA GLY A 231 2.26 6.40 36.91
C GLY A 231 2.56 7.64 36.05
N ARG A 232 3.39 7.54 35.01
CA ARG A 232 3.68 8.67 34.11
C ARG A 232 2.62 8.83 33.04
N THR A 233 2.37 10.07 32.64
CA THR A 233 1.42 10.41 31.59
C THR A 233 2.13 10.84 30.31
N LEU A 234 1.79 10.22 29.19
CA LEU A 234 2.25 10.60 27.85
C LEU A 234 1.11 11.27 27.09
N ALA A 235 1.37 12.40 26.46
CA ALA A 235 0.38 13.07 25.63
C ALA A 235 0.01 12.20 24.42
N ALA A 236 -1.28 12.15 24.11
CA ALA A 236 -1.80 11.48 22.94
C ALA A 236 -2.74 12.42 22.17
N ALA A 237 -2.80 12.27 20.86
CA ALA A 237 -3.64 13.09 19.99
C ALA A 237 -4.40 12.21 19.00
N LEU A 238 -5.54 12.68 18.51
CA LEU A 238 -6.20 12.05 17.37
C LEU A 238 -5.35 12.26 16.11
N SER A 239 -5.22 11.23 15.29
CA SER A 239 -4.68 11.36 13.93
C SER A 239 -5.84 11.41 12.94
N GLY A 240 -5.92 12.47 12.14
CA GLY A 240 -6.99 12.72 11.17
C GLY A 240 -7.88 13.90 11.54
N SER A 241 -9.07 14.02 10.95
CA SER A 241 -10.00 15.11 11.26
C SER A 241 -10.78 14.89 12.57
N ASP A 242 -10.89 15.94 13.37
CA ASP A 242 -11.46 15.91 14.72
C ASP A 242 -13.00 15.95 14.77
N SER A 243 -13.66 16.26 13.65
CA SER A 243 -15.10 16.54 13.60
C SER A 243 -15.84 15.60 12.66
N SER A 244 -16.47 14.57 13.20
CA SER A 244 -17.65 13.96 12.57
C SER A 244 -18.79 14.01 13.57
N SER A 245 -19.99 14.26 13.05
CA SER A 245 -21.20 14.00 13.82
C SER A 245 -21.39 12.49 13.99
N LEU A 246 -21.95 12.07 15.11
CA LEU A 246 -22.32 10.70 15.42
C LEU A 246 -23.81 10.68 15.72
N LEU A 247 -24.59 10.07 14.84
CA LEU A 247 -25.99 9.77 15.06
C LEU A 247 -26.15 8.71 16.17
N PRO A 248 -27.35 8.59 16.78
CA PRO A 248 -27.63 7.53 17.75
C PRO A 248 -27.31 6.14 17.20
N ASN A 249 -26.55 5.35 17.96
CA ASN A 249 -26.01 4.03 17.61
C ASN A 249 -25.03 4.00 16.43
N GLU A 250 -24.61 5.15 15.92
CA GLU A 250 -23.54 5.23 14.92
C GLU A 250 -22.19 4.94 15.58
N THR A 251 -21.36 4.13 14.91
CA THR A 251 -20.00 3.82 15.34
C THR A 251 -19.02 4.37 14.32
N VAL A 252 -18.04 5.13 14.81
CA VAL A 252 -16.97 5.69 13.99
C VAL A 252 -15.62 5.19 14.48
N GLN A 253 -14.71 4.95 13.55
CA GLN A 253 -13.32 4.66 13.89
C GLN A 253 -12.56 5.98 14.08
N ARG A 254 -11.73 6.03 15.12
CA ARG A 254 -10.74 7.07 15.40
C ARG A 254 -9.39 6.41 15.62
N THR A 255 -8.33 7.15 15.36
CA THR A 255 -6.97 6.65 15.61
C THR A 255 -6.29 7.63 16.55
N VAL A 256 -5.81 7.14 17.69
CA VAL A 256 -5.03 7.92 18.66
C VAL A 256 -3.54 7.62 18.44
N LYS A 257 -2.73 8.67 18.37
CA LYS A 257 -1.27 8.63 18.23
C LYS A 257 -0.62 9.16 19.51
N ALA A 258 0.36 8.43 20.03
CA ALA A 258 1.16 8.86 21.17
C ALA A 258 2.65 8.55 20.94
N GLU A 259 3.54 9.47 21.32
CA GLU A 259 4.99 9.22 21.31
C GLU A 259 5.36 8.31 22.48
N LEU A 260 6.09 7.23 22.19
CA LEU A 260 6.61 6.32 23.21
C LEU A 260 8.03 6.73 23.62
N SER A 261 8.37 6.50 24.88
CA SER A 261 9.74 6.63 25.37
C SER A 261 10.36 5.25 25.62
N GLU A 262 11.69 5.15 25.72
CA GLU A 262 12.36 3.89 26.05
C GLU A 262 11.90 3.28 27.41
N GLN A 263 11.29 4.09 28.27
CA GLN A 263 10.81 3.70 29.60
C GLN A 263 9.34 3.26 29.60
N SER A 264 8.65 3.33 28.46
CA SER A 264 7.23 2.99 28.32
C SER A 264 6.99 1.46 28.26
N VAL A 265 7.73 0.68 29.04
CA VAL A 265 7.73 -0.79 29.03
C VAL A 265 6.70 -1.31 30.03
N GLY A 266 5.53 -1.72 29.55
CA GLY A 266 4.51 -2.36 30.38
C GLY A 266 3.08 -2.10 29.93
N PRO A 267 2.08 -2.53 30.73
CA PRO A 267 0.68 -2.24 30.48
C PRO A 267 0.44 -0.74 30.43
N LEU A 268 -0.34 -0.30 29.44
CA LEU A 268 -0.71 1.11 29.25
C LEU A 268 -2.20 1.25 29.50
N THR A 269 -2.63 2.42 29.98
CA THR A 269 -4.05 2.77 30.07
C THR A 269 -4.27 4.06 29.29
N LEU A 270 -5.13 4.04 28.27
CA LEU A 270 -5.58 5.25 27.62
C LEU A 270 -6.60 5.95 28.51
N GLN A 271 -6.28 7.13 29.00
CA GLN A 271 -7.20 7.99 29.74
C GLN A 271 -7.80 9.04 28.82
N LEU A 272 -9.11 9.20 28.95
CA LEU A 272 -9.87 10.30 28.39
C LEU A 272 -10.01 11.35 29.48
N VAL A 273 -9.55 12.57 29.20
CA VAL A 273 -9.49 13.64 30.20
C VAL A 273 -10.10 14.92 29.66
N THR A 274 -10.57 15.76 30.57
CA THR A 274 -10.90 17.15 30.29
C THR A 274 -10.16 18.02 31.30
N SER A 275 -9.79 19.23 30.90
CA SER A 275 -9.11 20.18 31.77
C SER A 275 -10.04 21.37 31.98
N ASP A 276 -10.40 21.64 33.23
CA ASP A 276 -11.16 22.84 33.60
C ASP A 276 -10.32 23.64 34.60
N ALA A 277 -10.14 24.94 34.34
CA ALA A 277 -9.34 25.85 35.15
C ALA A 277 -7.91 25.36 35.54
N GLY A 278 -7.33 24.43 34.78
CA GLY A 278 -5.99 23.86 35.03
C GLY A 278 -5.97 22.58 35.87
N GLU A 279 -7.13 22.05 36.27
CA GLU A 279 -7.24 20.72 36.88
C GLU A 279 -7.71 19.69 35.84
N ASP A 280 -6.95 18.61 35.71
CA ASP A 280 -7.27 17.49 34.82
C ASP A 280 -8.27 16.54 35.50
N LYS A 281 -9.47 16.45 34.95
CA LYS A 281 -10.48 15.48 35.34
C LYS A 281 -10.45 14.27 34.41
N VAL A 282 -10.23 13.09 34.97
CA VAL A 282 -10.31 11.82 34.22
C VAL A 282 -11.77 11.44 34.04
N LEU A 283 -12.20 11.32 32.78
CA LEU A 283 -13.57 10.96 32.40
C LEU A 283 -13.75 9.47 32.13
N GLY A 284 -12.66 8.79 31.73
CA GLY A 284 -12.68 7.36 31.43
C GLY A 284 -11.27 6.80 31.30
N GLY A 285 -11.14 5.50 31.51
CA GLY A 285 -9.88 4.76 31.41
C GLY A 285 -10.09 3.48 30.63
N LEU A 286 -9.28 3.30 29.59
CA LEU A 286 -9.27 2.13 28.74
C LEU A 286 -7.95 1.38 28.94
N PRO A 287 -7.92 0.27 29.69
CA PRO A 287 -6.74 -0.57 29.78
C PRO A 287 -6.38 -1.05 28.37
N LEU A 288 -5.16 -0.77 27.95
CA LEU A 288 -4.61 -1.32 26.73
C LEU A 288 -3.95 -2.64 27.11
N SER A 289 -4.40 -3.71 26.46
CA SER A 289 -3.64 -4.98 26.46
C SER A 289 -2.20 -4.71 26.00
N GLU A 290 -1.26 -5.62 26.33
CA GLU A 290 0.16 -5.48 25.94
C GLU A 290 0.34 -4.96 24.51
N LEU A 291 1.36 -4.12 24.30
CA LEU A 291 1.65 -3.51 23.00
C LEU A 291 1.61 -4.59 21.90
N PRO A 292 0.70 -4.47 20.91
CA PRO A 292 0.45 -5.55 19.97
C PRO A 292 1.69 -5.82 19.11
N PRO A 293 2.13 -7.08 19.00
CA PRO A 293 3.28 -7.44 18.19
C PRO A 293 2.95 -7.28 16.70
N ALA A 294 3.99 -7.17 15.87
CA ALA A 294 3.84 -7.27 14.43
C ALA A 294 3.24 -8.63 14.04
N ILE A 295 2.36 -8.62 13.04
CA ILE A 295 1.75 -9.87 12.55
C ILE A 295 2.74 -10.64 11.69
N LYS A 296 2.62 -11.96 11.64
CA LYS A 296 3.49 -12.79 10.80
C LYS A 296 3.09 -12.70 9.32
N LEU A 297 4.07 -12.91 8.43
CA LEU A 297 3.79 -13.18 7.02
C LEU A 297 2.77 -14.32 6.87
N GLY A 298 1.86 -14.17 5.90
CA GLY A 298 0.72 -15.03 5.64
C GLY A 298 -0.54 -14.73 6.47
N SER A 299 -0.48 -13.81 7.44
CA SER A 299 -1.65 -13.47 8.26
C SER A 299 -2.66 -12.61 7.48
N GLU A 300 -3.93 -12.99 7.52
CA GLU A 300 -5.03 -12.17 7.00
C GLU A 300 -5.58 -11.24 8.09
N LYS A 301 -5.92 -10.00 7.72
CA LYS A 301 -6.51 -9.01 8.62
C LYS A 301 -7.60 -8.17 7.94
N PRO A 302 -8.82 -8.10 8.49
CA PRO A 302 -9.83 -7.15 8.03
C PRO A 302 -9.36 -5.69 8.23
N LEU A 303 -9.54 -4.84 7.22
CA LEU A 303 -9.20 -3.40 7.30
C LEU A 303 -10.11 -2.61 8.25
N ALA A 304 -11.30 -3.15 8.54
CA ALA A 304 -12.26 -2.55 9.44
C ALA A 304 -12.93 -3.61 10.31
N ARG A 305 -13.33 -3.21 11.52
CA ARG A 305 -14.03 -4.04 12.50
C ARG A 305 -15.26 -3.29 13.02
N TYR A 306 -16.16 -4.00 13.70
CA TYR A 306 -17.35 -3.42 14.36
C TYR A 306 -18.29 -2.62 13.44
N GLY A 307 -18.50 -3.10 12.21
CA GLY A 307 -19.46 -2.50 11.28
C GLY A 307 -19.01 -1.17 10.65
N THR A 308 -17.79 -0.70 10.93
CA THR A 308 -17.28 0.58 10.43
C THR A 308 -16.58 0.49 9.07
N GLY A 309 -16.66 -0.64 8.34
CA GLY A 309 -16.00 -0.66 7.05
C GLY A 309 -16.36 -1.75 6.07
N SER A 310 -15.67 -1.60 4.94
CA SER A 310 -16.12 -1.85 3.59
C SER A 310 -16.25 -3.33 3.20
N GLY A 311 -15.68 -4.25 3.99
CA GLY A 311 -15.54 -5.67 3.63
C GLY A 311 -14.21 -6.02 2.95
N LEU A 312 -13.17 -5.19 3.14
CA LEU A 312 -11.81 -5.47 2.66
C LEU A 312 -10.97 -6.23 3.68
N THR A 313 -10.20 -7.20 3.19
CA THR A 313 -9.21 -7.98 3.94
C THR A 313 -7.83 -7.76 3.33
N VAL A 314 -6.81 -7.59 4.17
CA VAL A 314 -5.41 -7.40 3.79
C VAL A 314 -4.60 -8.62 4.21
N VAL A 315 -3.73 -9.09 3.32
CA VAL A 315 -2.89 -10.26 3.55
C VAL A 315 -1.46 -9.91 3.16
N ALA A 316 -0.52 -10.05 4.10
CA ALA A 316 0.90 -9.93 3.77
C ALA A 316 1.41 -11.28 3.29
N GLU A 317 1.43 -11.51 1.97
CA GLU A 317 1.61 -12.86 1.41
C GLU A 317 3.02 -13.40 1.60
N LYS A 318 4.03 -12.62 1.21
CA LYS A 318 5.43 -13.05 1.19
C LYS A 318 6.37 -11.86 1.21
N ALA A 319 7.61 -12.12 1.62
CA ALA A 319 8.71 -11.20 1.48
C ALA A 319 9.97 -11.94 1.01
N THR A 320 10.83 -11.23 0.29
CA THR A 320 12.13 -11.71 -0.18
C THR A 320 13.18 -10.65 0.08
N ALA A 321 14.38 -11.09 0.47
CA ALA A 321 15.54 -10.22 0.65
C ALA A 321 16.68 -10.66 -0.26
N ILE A 322 17.26 -9.72 -0.99
CA ILE A 322 18.36 -9.94 -1.93
C ILE A 322 19.53 -9.05 -1.53
N ARG A 323 20.73 -9.61 -1.44
CA ARG A 323 21.95 -8.83 -1.16
C ARG A 323 22.32 -7.94 -2.34
N GLN A 324 22.64 -6.68 -2.06
CA GLN A 324 23.19 -5.70 -2.99
C GLN A 324 24.49 -5.09 -2.42
N GLU A 325 25.22 -4.30 -3.21
CA GLU A 325 26.45 -3.63 -2.77
C GLU A 325 26.19 -2.68 -1.59
N ASP A 326 25.11 -1.89 -1.67
CA ASP A 326 24.77 -0.85 -0.69
C ASP A 326 23.88 -1.33 0.47
N GLY A 327 23.51 -2.61 0.52
CA GLY A 327 22.61 -3.14 1.56
C GLY A 327 21.82 -4.39 1.18
N MET A 328 20.66 -4.57 1.80
CA MET A 328 19.73 -5.67 1.49
C MET A 328 18.47 -5.11 0.84
N LEU A 329 18.22 -5.43 -0.42
CA LEU A 329 16.96 -5.08 -1.09
C LEU A 329 15.87 -6.01 -0.57
N VAL A 330 14.85 -5.43 0.08
CA VAL A 330 13.70 -6.16 0.61
C VAL A 330 12.47 -5.82 -0.20
N GLN A 331 11.76 -6.86 -0.64
CA GLN A 331 10.50 -6.76 -1.36
C GLN A 331 9.43 -7.57 -0.63
N SER A 332 8.29 -6.94 -0.35
CA SER A 332 7.15 -7.56 0.32
C SER A 332 5.89 -7.40 -0.52
N THR A 333 5.09 -8.46 -0.62
CA THR A 333 3.80 -8.46 -1.33
C THR A 333 2.66 -8.44 -0.34
N VAL A 334 1.76 -7.46 -0.49
CA VAL A 334 0.55 -7.29 0.32
C VAL A 334 -0.67 -7.30 -0.60
N THR A 335 -1.60 -8.21 -0.38
CA THR A 335 -2.82 -8.34 -1.17
C THR A 335 -4.02 -7.77 -0.42
N VAL A 336 -4.83 -6.97 -1.11
CA VAL A 336 -6.10 -6.46 -0.62
C VAL A 336 -7.22 -7.17 -1.38
N ARG A 337 -8.07 -7.88 -0.65
CA ARG A 337 -9.20 -8.68 -1.17
C ARG A 337 -10.53 -8.07 -0.74
N ASN A 338 -11.48 -8.01 -1.66
CA ASN A 338 -12.86 -7.63 -1.37
C ASN A 338 -13.68 -8.86 -1.01
N ASP A 339 -13.94 -9.05 0.28
CA ASP A 339 -14.72 -10.18 0.80
C ASP A 339 -16.24 -9.90 0.83
N SER A 340 -16.68 -8.71 0.43
CA SER A 340 -18.10 -8.34 0.35
C SER A 340 -18.79 -8.84 -0.93
N ASP A 341 -20.08 -8.55 -1.05
CA ASP A 341 -20.95 -8.76 -2.21
C ASP A 341 -21.09 -7.50 -3.09
N ARG A 342 -20.36 -6.42 -2.79
CA ARG A 342 -20.46 -5.11 -3.48
C ARG A 342 -19.09 -4.65 -3.99
N MET A 343 -19.10 -3.68 -4.90
CA MET A 343 -17.87 -3.00 -5.33
C MET A 343 -17.36 -2.07 -4.24
N ILE A 344 -16.04 -2.05 -4.03
CA ILE A 344 -15.37 -1.21 -3.03
C ILE A 344 -14.19 -0.49 -3.68
N ALA A 345 -13.96 0.78 -3.36
CA ALA A 345 -12.78 1.52 -3.82
C ALA A 345 -11.47 0.90 -3.28
N VAL A 346 -10.45 0.82 -4.12
CA VAL A 346 -9.10 0.39 -3.70
C VAL A 346 -8.51 1.49 -2.82
N PRO A 347 -8.13 1.20 -1.56
CA PRO A 347 -7.53 2.20 -0.69
C PRO A 347 -6.18 2.65 -1.24
N ALA A 348 -5.88 3.94 -1.09
CA ALA A 348 -4.53 4.45 -1.36
C ALA A 348 -3.60 3.99 -0.22
N LEU A 349 -2.79 2.97 -0.49
CA LEU A 349 -1.82 2.47 0.46
C LEU A 349 -0.44 3.11 0.27
N THR A 350 0.36 3.08 1.33
CA THR A 350 1.80 3.35 1.31
C THR A 350 2.50 2.37 2.25
N GLY A 351 3.79 2.13 2.01
CA GLY A 351 4.58 1.18 2.80
C GLY A 351 5.93 1.76 3.21
N ALA A 352 6.43 1.28 4.35
CA ALA A 352 7.78 1.57 4.81
C ALA A 352 8.28 0.46 5.71
N TYR A 353 9.60 0.26 5.75
CA TYR A 353 10.24 -0.72 6.62
C TYR A 353 10.81 -0.04 7.84
N GLN A 354 10.57 -0.62 9.02
CA GLN A 354 11.19 -0.22 10.28
C GLN A 354 12.07 -1.35 10.81
N PHE A 355 13.17 -0.99 11.47
CA PHE A 355 14.16 -1.94 11.98
C PHE A 355 14.90 -1.34 13.17
N GLY A 356 15.32 -2.19 14.11
CA GLY A 356 15.92 -1.70 15.36
C GLY A 356 14.95 -0.87 16.19
N LYS A 357 15.45 0.14 16.90
CA LYS A 357 14.63 1.00 17.79
C LYS A 357 14.03 2.21 17.08
N ASP A 358 14.76 2.75 16.11
CA ASP A 358 14.54 4.04 15.47
C ASP A 358 14.84 4.01 13.95
N GLY A 359 15.29 2.87 13.43
CA GLY A 359 15.57 2.69 12.02
C GLY A 359 14.30 2.62 11.18
N PHE A 360 14.30 3.36 10.07
CA PHE A 360 13.17 3.44 9.16
C PHE A 360 13.63 3.75 7.72
N THR A 361 12.96 3.17 6.73
CA THR A 361 13.12 3.49 5.31
C THR A 361 11.79 3.41 4.57
N THR A 362 11.48 4.41 3.74
CA THR A 362 10.24 4.41 2.93
C THR A 362 10.36 3.41 1.79
N ALA A 363 9.30 2.67 1.51
CA ALA A 363 9.26 1.73 0.40
C ALA A 363 8.68 2.38 -0.87
N SER A 364 9.22 2.02 -2.02
CA SER A 364 8.54 2.23 -3.30
C SER A 364 7.39 1.22 -3.43
N GLU A 365 6.26 1.68 -3.97
CA GLU A 365 5.05 0.86 -4.15
C GLU A 365 4.78 0.62 -5.64
N ALA A 366 4.43 -0.62 -5.98
CA ALA A 366 3.75 -0.96 -7.23
C ALA A 366 2.48 -1.77 -6.98
N ARG A 367 1.54 -1.70 -7.92
CA ARG A 367 0.25 -2.40 -7.84
C ARG A 367 0.05 -3.31 -9.04
N SER A 368 -0.62 -4.43 -8.81
CA SER A 368 -0.92 -5.40 -9.86
C SER A 368 -1.97 -4.93 -10.88
N SER A 369 -2.76 -3.92 -10.53
CA SER A 369 -3.74 -3.26 -11.40
C SER A 369 -3.88 -1.78 -11.04
N ARG A 370 -4.40 -0.99 -11.98
CA ARG A 370 -4.78 0.43 -11.79
C ARG A 370 -6.28 0.62 -11.53
N ASP A 371 -7.02 -0.46 -11.32
CA ASP A 371 -8.45 -0.37 -11.05
C ASP A 371 -8.71 0.46 -9.79
N ALA A 372 -9.56 1.48 -9.92
CA ALA A 372 -9.96 2.31 -8.78
C ALA A 372 -10.91 1.57 -7.82
N TYR A 373 -11.52 0.47 -8.27
CA TYR A 373 -12.52 -0.30 -7.55
C TYR A 373 -12.27 -1.81 -7.68
N LEU A 374 -12.47 -2.54 -6.59
CA LEU A 374 -12.50 -4.00 -6.57
C LEU A 374 -13.93 -4.51 -6.70
N ALA A 375 -14.17 -5.36 -7.69
CA ALA A 375 -15.38 -6.15 -7.77
C ALA A 375 -15.52 -7.10 -6.56
N PRO A 376 -16.75 -7.58 -6.26
CA PRO A 376 -16.95 -8.61 -5.24
C PRO A 376 -16.00 -9.79 -5.45
N LYS A 377 -15.32 -10.25 -4.39
CA LYS A 377 -14.35 -11.36 -4.41
C LYS A 377 -13.08 -11.12 -5.24
N ALA A 378 -12.90 -9.93 -5.82
CA ALA A 378 -11.66 -9.56 -6.49
C ALA A 378 -10.56 -9.17 -5.50
N ALA A 379 -9.31 -9.21 -5.95
CA ALA A 379 -8.15 -8.81 -5.18
C ALA A 379 -7.17 -8.01 -6.02
N VAL A 380 -6.37 -7.17 -5.36
CA VAL A 380 -5.24 -6.44 -5.95
C VAL A 380 -4.03 -6.58 -5.04
N SER A 381 -2.85 -6.80 -5.62
CA SER A 381 -1.60 -6.97 -4.88
C SER A 381 -0.73 -5.72 -5.00
N PHE A 382 -0.12 -5.35 -3.88
CA PHE A 382 0.82 -4.25 -3.70
C PHE A 382 2.20 -4.83 -3.43
N SER A 383 3.21 -4.36 -4.15
CA SER A 383 4.62 -4.72 -3.94
C SER A 383 5.36 -3.54 -3.33
N TYR A 384 5.89 -3.72 -2.13
CA TYR A 384 6.68 -2.73 -1.39
C TYR A 384 8.16 -3.08 -1.45
N THR A 385 8.98 -2.20 -2.01
CA THR A 385 10.42 -2.44 -2.19
C THR A 385 11.24 -1.35 -1.51
N ALA A 386 12.24 -1.72 -0.72
CA ALA A 386 13.20 -0.78 -0.14
C ALA A 386 14.59 -1.41 0.02
N LEU A 387 15.62 -0.56 0.01
CA LEU A 387 16.97 -0.96 0.36
C LEU A 387 17.17 -0.75 1.87
N LEU A 388 17.39 -1.83 2.62
CA LEU A 388 17.80 -1.77 4.02
C LEU A 388 19.31 -1.47 4.11
N PRO A 389 19.75 -0.58 5.01
CA PRO A 389 21.16 -0.30 5.22
C PRO A 389 21.99 -1.55 5.56
N SER A 390 23.29 -1.49 5.27
CA SER A 390 24.22 -2.55 5.67
C SER A 390 24.22 -2.76 7.19
N GLY A 391 24.25 -4.02 7.62
CA GLY A 391 24.16 -4.41 9.03
C GLY A 391 22.74 -4.62 9.57
N VAL A 392 21.70 -4.24 8.83
CA VAL A 392 20.32 -4.57 9.20
C VAL A 392 19.99 -5.98 8.71
N GLU A 393 19.60 -6.86 9.64
CA GLU A 393 19.09 -8.18 9.30
C GLU A 393 17.64 -8.08 8.79
N PRO A 394 17.34 -8.56 7.56
CA PRO A 394 15.98 -8.47 7.01
C PRO A 394 14.91 -9.17 7.85
N ASP A 395 15.29 -10.24 8.56
CA ASP A 395 14.40 -11.04 9.41
C ASP A 395 13.89 -10.29 10.65
N ALA A 396 14.67 -9.30 11.10
CA ALA A 396 14.36 -8.44 12.23
C ALA A 396 13.62 -7.15 11.83
N ALA A 397 13.41 -6.93 10.53
CA ALA A 397 12.68 -5.77 10.03
C ALA A 397 11.16 -6.03 10.03
N GLU A 398 10.39 -4.95 10.03
CA GLU A 398 8.94 -4.97 9.96
C GLU A 398 8.45 -4.05 8.84
N LEU A 399 7.48 -4.51 8.05
CA LEU A 399 6.78 -3.68 7.06
C LEU A 399 5.58 -3.00 7.71
N VAL A 400 5.55 -1.67 7.68
CA VAL A 400 4.41 -0.85 8.08
C VAL A 400 3.63 -0.41 6.84
N VAL A 401 2.37 -0.82 6.76
CA VAL A 401 1.43 -0.42 5.69
C VAL A 401 0.46 0.61 6.25
N ARG A 402 0.30 1.71 5.53
CA ARG A 402 -0.57 2.84 5.88
C ARG A 402 -1.62 3.08 4.83
N VAL A 403 -2.79 3.56 5.25
CA VAL A 403 -3.80 4.13 4.36
C VAL A 403 -3.62 5.64 4.34
N LYS A 404 -3.47 6.21 3.15
CA LYS A 404 -3.50 7.65 2.95
C LYS A 404 -4.91 8.16 3.25
N GLU A 405 -5.02 9.16 4.12
CA GLU A 405 -6.31 9.78 4.40
C GLU A 405 -6.64 10.78 3.30
N ASP A 406 -7.83 10.64 2.70
CA ASP A 406 -8.37 11.63 1.80
C ASP A 406 -8.70 12.89 2.62
N THR A 407 -7.90 13.94 2.47
CA THR A 407 -8.45 15.28 2.61
C THR A 407 -9.56 15.39 1.58
N ALA A 408 -10.81 15.56 2.02
CA ALA A 408 -11.93 15.88 1.15
C ALA A 408 -11.52 17.08 0.28
N ALA A 409 -11.07 16.79 -0.94
CA ALA A 409 -10.77 17.78 -1.93
C ALA A 409 -12.13 18.30 -2.39
N THR A 410 -12.47 19.51 -1.95
CA THR A 410 -13.52 20.31 -2.59
C THR A 410 -13.14 20.41 -4.06
N GLY A 411 -13.79 19.58 -4.88
CA GLY A 411 -13.49 19.47 -6.31
C GLY A 411 -13.77 20.79 -7.00
N SER A 412 -12.73 21.56 -7.30
CA SER A 412 -12.75 22.49 -8.41
C SER A 412 -12.32 21.71 -9.64
N SER A 413 -13.28 21.11 -10.34
CA SER A 413 -13.04 20.44 -11.60
C SER A 413 -12.80 21.50 -12.69
N ALA A 414 -11.54 21.83 -12.94
CA ALA A 414 -11.13 22.35 -14.23
C ALA A 414 -11.14 21.17 -15.23
N GLY A 415 -12.32 20.89 -15.77
CA GLY A 415 -12.56 19.86 -16.77
C GLY A 415 -13.19 20.50 -18.01
N SER A 416 -12.33 20.91 -18.95
CA SER A 416 -12.69 21.11 -20.35
C SER A 416 -13.32 19.82 -20.88
N GLY A 417 -14.55 19.91 -21.38
CA GLY A 417 -15.30 18.77 -21.89
C GLY A 417 -16.62 19.22 -22.48
N THR A 418 -16.58 19.64 -23.74
CA THR A 418 -17.75 19.89 -24.59
C THR A 418 -18.60 18.62 -24.73
N THR A 419 -19.80 18.64 -24.17
CA THR A 419 -20.92 17.80 -24.63
C THR A 419 -22.18 18.64 -24.63
N ALA A 420 -22.63 18.96 -25.84
CA ALA A 420 -23.96 19.46 -26.09
C ALA A 420 -24.97 18.30 -25.90
N SER A 421 -25.96 18.51 -25.03
CA SER A 421 -27.33 18.09 -25.33
C SER A 421 -28.32 18.83 -24.43
N ALA A 422 -29.42 19.24 -25.05
CA ALA A 422 -30.46 20.10 -24.53
C ALA A 422 -31.30 19.45 -23.42
N SER A 423 -31.83 20.27 -22.50
CA SER A 423 -33.26 20.30 -22.19
C SER A 423 -33.60 21.34 -21.12
N GLY A 424 -34.74 22.00 -21.32
CA GLY A 424 -35.65 22.39 -20.24
C GLY A 424 -35.28 23.62 -19.42
N GLY A 425 -35.70 24.80 -19.90
CA GLY A 425 -35.85 25.95 -19.03
C GLY A 425 -36.99 25.75 -18.02
N SER A 426 -36.84 26.31 -16.82
CA SER A 426 -37.95 26.94 -16.11
C SER A 426 -37.45 27.81 -14.94
N ALA A 427 -37.92 29.07 -14.96
CA ALA A 427 -38.34 29.92 -13.83
C ALA A 427 -37.54 29.85 -12.50
N SER A 428 -36.84 30.93 -12.12
CA SER A 428 -37.33 32.04 -11.24
C SER A 428 -37.68 31.54 -9.83
N THR A 429 -37.14 32.05 -8.73
CA THR A 429 -37.11 33.41 -8.13
C THR A 429 -36.11 33.29 -6.97
N GLY A 430 -35.35 34.27 -6.49
CA GLY A 430 -35.64 35.67 -6.17
C GLY A 430 -34.89 36.00 -4.86
N ALA A 431 -34.74 37.31 -4.60
CA ALA A 431 -34.27 37.94 -3.36
C ALA A 431 -32.75 38.14 -3.14
N ASN A 432 -32.29 39.32 -3.60
CA ASN A 432 -31.64 40.39 -2.82
C ASN A 432 -30.79 40.00 -1.60
N THR A 433 -29.57 40.55 -1.51
CA THR A 433 -29.26 41.75 -0.69
C THR A 433 -27.90 42.34 -1.10
N ALA A 434 -27.87 43.65 -1.30
CA ALA A 434 -26.71 44.45 -1.67
C ALA A 434 -25.85 44.83 -0.44
N ASN A 435 -24.53 45.04 -0.60
CA ASN A 435 -23.88 46.36 -0.50
C ASN A 435 -22.33 46.26 -0.39
N SER A 436 -21.67 47.33 -0.86
CA SER A 436 -20.24 47.69 -0.89
C SER A 436 -19.45 47.13 -2.10
N GLY A 437 -18.67 47.91 -2.86
CA GLY A 437 -18.40 49.35 -2.86
C GLY A 437 -17.58 49.74 -4.11
N THR A 438 -18.04 50.76 -4.82
CA THR A 438 -17.35 51.82 -5.59
C THR A 438 -16.11 51.53 -6.46
N ALA A 439 -16.38 51.54 -7.79
CA ALA A 439 -15.76 52.29 -8.89
C ALA A 439 -14.27 52.13 -9.27
N GLY A 440 -14.04 51.91 -10.58
CA GLY A 440 -12.73 52.10 -11.22
C GLY A 440 -12.60 51.69 -12.69
N SER A 441 -13.40 52.32 -13.58
CA SER A 441 -13.06 52.65 -14.97
C SER A 441 -12.89 51.60 -16.09
N ALA A 442 -13.78 51.79 -17.08
CA ALA A 442 -13.54 51.95 -18.51
C ALA A 442 -13.26 50.72 -19.39
N ALA A 443 -14.27 50.48 -20.23
CA ALA A 443 -14.33 49.56 -21.35
C ALA A 443 -13.39 49.92 -22.52
N SER A 444 -13.01 48.91 -23.28
CA SER A 444 -13.15 48.98 -24.74
C SER A 444 -13.49 47.60 -25.32
N THR A 445 -14.69 47.56 -25.84
CA THR A 445 -15.30 46.62 -26.77
C THR A 445 -14.41 46.19 -27.94
N GLY A 446 -14.63 44.96 -28.41
CA GLY A 446 -14.96 44.80 -29.83
C GLY A 446 -14.08 43.85 -30.65
N THR A 447 -14.59 42.63 -30.79
CA THR A 447 -14.87 42.00 -32.09
C THR A 447 -13.70 41.45 -32.89
N SER A 448 -13.65 40.11 -32.89
CA SER A 448 -12.99 39.27 -33.87
C SER A 448 -13.67 39.33 -35.24
N ALA A 449 -12.87 39.34 -36.31
CA ALA A 449 -13.32 38.85 -37.62
C ALA A 449 -12.17 38.14 -38.34
N SER A 450 -12.49 36.93 -38.76
CA SER A 450 -11.70 35.94 -39.52
C SER A 450 -11.35 36.43 -40.93
N GLY A 451 -10.19 36.01 -41.44
CA GLY A 451 -9.81 36.15 -42.85
C GLY A 451 -8.65 35.23 -43.23
N THR A 452 -8.99 34.13 -43.89
CA THR A 452 -8.10 33.20 -44.61
C THR A 452 -7.42 33.85 -45.82
N THR A 453 -6.18 33.44 -46.13
CA THR A 453 -5.66 32.93 -47.43
C THR A 453 -4.19 33.31 -47.70
N SER A 454 -3.42 32.28 -48.10
CA SER A 454 -2.45 32.18 -49.19
C SER A 454 -1.65 33.41 -49.64
N GLY A 455 -0.31 33.29 -49.72
CA GLY A 455 0.48 34.08 -50.66
C GLY A 455 1.94 34.34 -50.29
N SER A 456 2.81 33.43 -50.73
CA SER A 456 4.03 33.70 -51.50
C SER A 456 5.03 34.80 -51.09
N SER A 457 6.28 34.34 -51.01
CA SER A 457 7.48 34.85 -51.71
C SER A 457 8.48 35.79 -51.01
N ALA A 458 9.72 35.57 -51.45
CA ALA A 458 10.96 36.32 -51.24
C ALA A 458 11.58 36.18 -49.83
N GLY A 459 12.78 35.63 -49.65
CA GLY A 459 13.95 35.60 -50.53
C GLY A 459 15.04 36.44 -49.87
N GLY A 460 16.18 35.84 -49.52
CA GLY A 460 17.29 36.58 -48.92
C GLY A 460 18.33 35.70 -48.23
N SER A 461 19.20 35.11 -49.04
CA SER A 461 20.39 34.35 -48.67
C SER A 461 21.49 35.21 -48.02
N ALA A 462 22.27 34.61 -47.11
CA ALA A 462 23.75 34.72 -46.97
C ALA A 462 24.14 34.15 -45.58
N SER A 463 24.74 32.96 -45.44
CA SER A 463 26.13 32.55 -45.72
C SER A 463 27.22 33.28 -44.92
N GLY A 464 27.94 32.53 -44.08
CA GLY A 464 29.17 32.93 -43.39
C GLY A 464 29.30 32.15 -42.07
N SER A 465 29.71 30.88 -42.06
CA SER A 465 31.11 30.40 -42.08
C SER A 465 31.95 30.82 -40.87
N SER A 466 32.33 29.79 -40.09
CA SER A 466 33.69 29.45 -39.64
C SER A 466 33.89 29.29 -38.13
N SER A 467 34.30 28.06 -37.78
CA SER A 467 35.40 27.67 -36.86
C SER A 467 35.43 28.20 -35.43
N ALA A 468 35.93 27.50 -34.42
CA ALA A 468 36.33 26.11 -34.19
C ALA A 468 36.79 26.08 -32.71
N ALA A 469 36.64 24.91 -32.07
CA ALA A 469 37.48 24.35 -31.01
C ALA A 469 37.73 25.11 -29.70
N GLY A 470 37.54 24.41 -28.57
CA GLY A 470 38.28 24.74 -27.34
C GLY A 470 37.64 24.25 -26.04
N SER A 471 37.88 22.97 -25.71
CA SER A 471 37.88 22.35 -24.38
C SER A 471 38.02 23.30 -23.17
N THR A 472 37.24 23.08 -22.09
CA THR A 472 37.81 22.62 -20.80
C THR A 472 36.75 22.35 -19.72
N SER A 473 37.08 21.34 -18.92
CA SER A 473 36.53 20.92 -17.63
C SER A 473 36.37 22.03 -16.58
N GLY A 474 35.43 21.87 -15.65
CA GLY A 474 35.50 22.59 -14.38
C GLY A 474 34.22 22.56 -13.56
N THR A 475 34.16 21.62 -12.64
CA THR A 475 33.36 21.61 -11.41
C THR A 475 33.15 22.99 -10.78
N ASN A 476 31.94 23.25 -10.25
CA ASN A 476 31.77 24.25 -9.19
C ASN A 476 30.76 23.77 -8.14
N ALA A 477 31.31 23.45 -6.97
CA ALA A 477 30.64 23.52 -5.69
C ALA A 477 30.55 24.99 -5.25
N ALA A 478 29.50 25.37 -4.52
CA ALA A 478 29.42 26.66 -3.85
C ALA A 478 28.87 26.50 -2.42
N SER A 479 29.77 26.70 -1.46
CA SER A 479 29.57 27.28 -0.12
C SER A 479 28.65 28.52 -0.17
N GLY A 480 27.78 28.83 0.79
CA GLY A 480 28.02 28.96 2.23
C GLY A 480 28.49 30.37 2.57
N THR A 481 27.61 31.26 3.07
CA THR A 481 27.97 32.48 3.83
C THR A 481 26.76 33.01 4.63
N SER A 482 26.98 33.16 5.94
CA SER A 482 26.24 33.89 6.99
C SER A 482 26.17 35.40 6.73
N GLY A 483 25.31 36.25 7.29
CA GLY A 483 24.41 36.24 8.44
C GLY A 483 24.10 37.71 8.78
N GLN A 484 22.97 38.01 9.41
CA GLN A 484 22.74 39.32 10.01
C GLN A 484 21.88 39.21 11.28
N THR A 485 22.44 39.75 12.36
CA THR A 485 21.94 39.82 13.74
C THR A 485 20.80 40.82 13.94
N LYS A 486 19.84 40.49 14.81
CA LYS A 486 19.19 41.48 15.70
C LYS A 486 18.76 40.87 17.03
N THR A 487 19.01 41.62 18.09
CA THR A 487 19.04 41.31 19.52
C THR A 487 17.68 41.35 20.23
N GLY A 488 17.61 40.64 21.36
CA GLY A 488 16.42 40.23 22.11
C GLY A 488 15.56 41.30 22.79
N THR A 489 14.36 40.86 23.19
CA THR A 489 13.67 41.26 24.44
C THR A 489 12.84 40.08 24.93
N SER A 490 12.92 39.84 26.24
CA SER A 490 12.42 38.70 27.00
C SER A 490 10.89 38.71 27.15
N GLY A 491 10.25 37.53 27.05
CA GLY A 491 8.84 37.30 27.38
C GLY A 491 8.53 35.82 27.47
N SER A 492 7.87 35.41 28.57
CA SER A 492 7.62 34.05 29.04
C SER A 492 7.04 33.05 28.04
N GLY A 493 7.40 31.78 28.28
CA GLY A 493 7.12 30.63 27.44
C GLY A 493 5.66 30.40 27.05
N ALA A 494 5.49 30.09 25.78
CA ALA A 494 4.37 29.34 25.23
C ALA A 494 4.97 28.32 24.26
N THR A 495 4.73 27.05 24.52
CA THR A 495 5.15 25.92 23.68
C THR A 495 4.42 26.01 22.35
N SER A 496 5.07 26.55 21.33
CA SER A 496 4.53 26.63 19.97
C SER A 496 4.58 25.25 19.33
N SER A 497 3.39 24.68 19.13
CA SER A 497 3.12 23.56 18.25
C SER A 497 3.67 23.84 16.85
N SER A 498 4.71 23.11 16.47
CA SER A 498 5.20 23.09 15.11
C SER A 498 4.18 22.39 14.22
N SER A 499 3.37 23.17 13.50
CA SER A 499 2.57 22.67 12.37
C SER A 499 3.52 22.30 11.23
N GLY A 500 4.02 21.07 11.25
CA GLY A 500 4.70 20.43 10.14
C GLY A 500 3.70 19.65 9.30
N THR A 501 3.32 20.21 8.15
CA THR A 501 2.51 19.57 7.12
C THR A 501 3.25 18.41 6.47
N LYS A 502 2.90 17.18 6.85
CA LYS A 502 2.82 15.99 5.97
C LYS A 502 1.84 15.02 6.63
N THR A 503 0.73 14.77 5.97
CA THR A 503 -0.25 13.75 6.37
C THR A 503 0.36 12.37 6.14
N ASP A 504 1.19 11.91 7.09
CA ASP A 504 1.54 10.49 7.20
C ASP A 504 0.25 9.74 7.50
N GLY A 505 -0.19 8.92 6.55
CA GLY A 505 -1.45 8.17 6.65
C GLY A 505 -1.49 7.24 7.87
N ARG A 506 -2.70 6.82 8.27
CA ARG A 506 -2.87 5.94 9.43
C ARG A 506 -2.34 4.53 9.16
N PRO A 507 -1.61 3.89 10.09
CA PRO A 507 -1.20 2.50 9.93
C PRO A 507 -2.41 1.58 9.99
N VAL A 508 -2.41 0.58 9.12
CA VAL A 508 -3.46 -0.46 9.08
C VAL A 508 -2.90 -1.85 9.34
N MET A 509 -1.59 -2.02 9.12
CA MET A 509 -0.90 -3.29 9.29
C MET A 509 0.58 -3.05 9.59
N VAL A 510 1.13 -3.82 10.53
CA VAL A 510 2.58 -3.94 10.77
C VAL A 510 2.93 -5.42 10.70
N VAL A 511 3.80 -5.80 9.79
CA VAL A 511 4.14 -7.19 9.46
C VAL A 511 5.58 -7.46 9.82
N GLY A 512 5.83 -8.42 10.69
CA GLY A 512 7.17 -8.92 10.98
C GLY A 512 7.66 -9.77 9.83
N LEU A 513 8.90 -9.52 9.37
CA LEU A 513 9.51 -10.25 8.26
C LEU A 513 10.23 -11.53 8.71
N GLN A 514 9.87 -12.07 9.87
CA GLN A 514 10.44 -13.32 10.36
C GLN A 514 10.14 -14.46 9.38
N GLY A 515 11.17 -15.21 8.99
CA GLY A 515 11.09 -16.24 7.95
C GLY A 515 11.22 -15.70 6.52
N ILE A 516 11.69 -14.46 6.34
CA ILE A 516 11.90 -13.88 5.00
C ILE A 516 12.84 -14.75 4.16
N ALA A 517 12.44 -15.02 2.92
CA ALA A 517 13.27 -15.79 1.99
C ALA A 517 14.50 -14.96 1.59
N GLN A 518 15.67 -15.35 2.09
CA GLN A 518 16.94 -14.71 1.74
C GLN A 518 17.57 -15.37 0.51
N GLN A 519 17.92 -14.54 -0.47
CA GLN A 519 18.57 -14.98 -1.69
C GLN A 519 19.98 -14.38 -1.72
N TYR A 520 20.97 -15.27 -1.55
CA TYR A 520 22.38 -14.90 -1.48
C TYR A 520 23.01 -14.63 -2.84
N ASN A 521 22.40 -15.11 -3.93
CA ASN A 521 22.83 -14.82 -5.29
C ASN A 521 21.60 -14.60 -6.20
N PRO A 522 21.36 -13.37 -6.68
CA PRO A 522 20.19 -13.08 -7.52
C PRO A 522 20.17 -13.90 -8.82
N THR A 523 21.34 -14.31 -9.34
CA THR A 523 21.47 -15.15 -10.55
C THR A 523 21.08 -16.62 -10.31
N MET A 524 21.16 -17.10 -9.06
CA MET A 524 20.69 -18.45 -8.69
C MET A 524 19.20 -18.51 -8.38
N ALA A 525 18.62 -17.39 -7.95
CA ALA A 525 17.18 -17.28 -7.71
C ALA A 525 16.39 -16.88 -8.96
N ALA A 526 17.07 -16.38 -9.99
CA ALA A 526 16.50 -16.01 -11.25
C ALA A 526 15.80 -17.21 -11.91
N LYS A 527 14.60 -16.99 -12.44
CA LYS A 527 13.86 -18.04 -13.16
C LYS A 527 14.57 -18.35 -14.47
N ASN A 528 14.76 -19.63 -14.79
CA ASN A 528 15.26 -20.02 -16.10
C ASN A 528 14.35 -19.44 -17.19
N TYR A 529 14.95 -18.85 -18.22
CA TYR A 529 14.23 -18.23 -19.31
C TYR A 529 14.70 -18.75 -20.66
N GLU A 530 13.74 -18.96 -21.55
CA GLU A 530 13.96 -19.38 -22.93
C GLU A 530 13.72 -18.19 -23.87
N TYR A 531 14.70 -17.89 -24.72
CA TYR A 531 14.64 -16.76 -25.65
C TYR A 531 13.37 -16.78 -26.51
N GLY A 532 12.77 -15.62 -26.68
CA GLY A 532 11.57 -15.43 -27.48
C GLY A 532 10.25 -15.73 -26.77
N THR A 533 10.27 -16.35 -25.59
CA THR A 533 9.06 -16.54 -24.77
C THR A 533 8.67 -15.24 -24.04
N PRO A 534 7.38 -14.98 -23.74
CA PRO A 534 7.00 -13.81 -22.92
C PRO A 534 7.64 -13.86 -21.53
N LEU A 535 8.25 -12.76 -21.09
CA LEU A 535 8.83 -12.61 -19.76
C LEU A 535 7.69 -12.52 -18.73
N PRO A 536 7.63 -13.42 -17.73
CA PRO A 536 6.60 -13.36 -16.68
C PRO A 536 6.95 -12.30 -15.64
N LEU A 537 6.77 -11.03 -16.03
CA LEU A 537 7.04 -9.86 -15.19
C LEU A 537 5.98 -9.68 -14.10
N ALA A 538 6.40 -9.13 -12.97
CA ALA A 538 5.49 -8.59 -11.97
C ALA A 538 4.67 -7.45 -12.58
N ALA A 539 3.39 -7.43 -12.28
CA ALA A 539 2.49 -6.41 -12.77
C ALA A 539 2.92 -5.03 -12.25
N SER A 540 3.02 -4.06 -13.16
CA SER A 540 3.46 -2.70 -12.87
C SER A 540 2.63 -1.70 -13.65
N SER A 541 2.58 -0.49 -13.13
CA SER A 541 1.96 0.65 -13.81
C SER A 541 2.72 1.04 -15.09
N LEU A 542 4.00 0.65 -15.23
CA LEU A 542 4.85 1.01 -16.36
C LEU A 542 4.56 0.20 -17.64
N ILE A 543 4.10 -1.04 -17.49
CA ILE A 543 3.90 -2.00 -18.59
C ILE A 543 2.41 -2.34 -18.66
N ASP A 544 1.77 -2.05 -19.80
CA ASP A 544 0.37 -2.41 -20.01
C ASP A 544 0.20 -3.93 -20.03
N SER A 545 -0.87 -4.43 -19.40
CA SER A 545 -1.22 -5.86 -19.36
C SER A 545 -1.37 -6.53 -20.73
N LYS A 546 -1.59 -5.76 -21.79
CA LYS A 546 -1.72 -6.24 -23.19
C LYS A 546 -0.43 -6.09 -23.99
N LEU A 547 0.67 -5.70 -23.36
CA LEU A 547 1.98 -5.58 -23.99
C LEU A 547 2.87 -6.73 -23.52
N ASP A 548 3.10 -7.70 -24.39
CA ASP A 548 4.07 -8.77 -24.12
C ASP A 548 5.49 -8.24 -24.31
N MET A 549 6.40 -8.66 -23.44
CA MET A 549 7.83 -8.37 -23.57
C MET A 549 8.62 -9.68 -23.58
N SER A 550 9.53 -9.83 -24.55
CA SER A 550 10.36 -11.02 -24.72
C SER A 550 11.80 -10.63 -25.01
N LEU A 551 12.75 -11.27 -24.34
CA LEU A 551 14.17 -11.18 -24.71
C LEU A 551 14.40 -12.18 -25.87
N VAL A 552 14.77 -11.68 -27.05
CA VAL A 552 14.87 -12.51 -28.27
C VAL A 552 16.31 -12.83 -28.65
N GLU A 553 17.25 -11.94 -28.32
CA GLU A 553 18.68 -12.20 -28.50
C GLU A 553 19.51 -11.59 -27.37
N LEU A 554 20.65 -12.21 -27.08
CA LEU A 554 21.71 -11.63 -26.27
C LEU A 554 23.07 -12.17 -26.75
N HIS A 555 23.94 -11.27 -27.19
CA HIS A 555 25.29 -11.61 -27.61
C HIS A 555 26.33 -10.74 -26.91
N LEU A 556 27.52 -11.29 -26.71
CA LEU A 556 28.69 -10.56 -26.24
C LEU A 556 29.50 -10.08 -27.46
N HIS A 557 29.60 -8.76 -27.60
CA HIS A 557 30.40 -8.11 -28.63
C HIS A 557 31.79 -7.85 -28.05
N GLU A 558 32.82 -8.21 -28.81
CA GLU A 558 34.20 -7.98 -28.40
C GLU A 558 34.59 -6.54 -28.68
N ASN A 559 35.34 -5.96 -27.74
CA ASN A 559 35.95 -4.66 -27.92
C ASN A 559 37.41 -4.75 -27.46
N THR A 560 38.31 -4.99 -28.42
CA THR A 560 39.74 -5.21 -28.16
C THR A 560 40.45 -3.98 -27.62
N ASP A 561 39.87 -2.80 -27.81
CA ASP A 561 40.58 -1.54 -27.63
C ASP A 561 40.41 -0.95 -26.22
N TYR A 562 39.37 -1.34 -25.49
CA TYR A 562 38.94 -0.64 -24.25
C TYR A 562 38.85 -1.52 -22.99
N GLY A 563 39.25 -2.80 -23.05
CA GLY A 563 39.36 -3.66 -21.86
C GLY A 563 38.03 -4.09 -21.24
N TYR A 564 36.92 -3.99 -21.97
CA TYR A 564 35.60 -4.49 -21.59
C TYR A 564 34.91 -5.14 -22.81
N LYS A 565 33.86 -5.92 -22.58
CA LYS A 565 32.97 -6.41 -23.64
C LYS A 565 31.65 -5.64 -23.58
N THR A 566 30.98 -5.54 -24.73
CA THR A 566 29.65 -4.96 -24.80
C THR A 566 28.64 -6.08 -25.00
N ALA A 567 27.80 -6.37 -24.02
CA ALA A 567 26.68 -7.26 -24.24
C ALA A 567 25.54 -6.48 -24.91
N ILE A 568 24.93 -7.04 -25.95
CA ILE A 568 23.76 -6.46 -26.61
C ILE A 568 22.57 -7.39 -26.46
N ALA A 569 21.54 -6.93 -25.75
CA ALA A 569 20.27 -7.62 -25.61
C ALA A 569 19.24 -7.00 -26.56
N LYS A 570 18.54 -7.82 -27.34
CA LYS A 570 17.38 -7.36 -28.13
C LYS A 570 16.09 -7.80 -27.45
N VAL A 571 15.25 -6.83 -27.12
CA VAL A 571 13.96 -7.04 -26.44
C VAL A 571 12.84 -6.72 -27.43
N LYS A 572 11.96 -7.69 -27.65
CA LYS A 572 10.74 -7.57 -28.45
C LYS A 572 9.57 -7.17 -27.56
N TYR A 573 8.81 -6.20 -28.03
CA TYR A 573 7.53 -5.78 -27.47
C TYR A 573 6.43 -6.11 -28.45
N THR A 574 5.38 -6.81 -28.03
CA THR A 574 4.25 -7.19 -28.89
C THR A 574 2.95 -6.65 -28.31
N ASN A 575 2.26 -5.80 -29.07
CA ASN A 575 0.96 -5.26 -28.67
C ASN A 575 -0.14 -6.28 -28.99
N ARG A 576 -0.66 -6.96 -27.96
CA ARG A 576 -1.78 -7.92 -28.06
C ARG A 576 -3.14 -7.25 -27.94
N GLY A 577 -3.18 -5.94 -27.70
CA GLY A 577 -4.41 -5.16 -27.59
C GLY A 577 -5.00 -4.75 -28.94
N SER A 578 -6.16 -4.11 -28.88
CA SER A 578 -6.87 -3.53 -30.02
C SER A 578 -6.65 -2.02 -30.17
N SER A 579 -5.84 -1.41 -29.31
CA SER A 579 -5.50 0.01 -29.30
C SER A 579 -3.98 0.20 -29.39
N VAL A 580 -3.55 1.38 -29.81
CA VAL A 580 -2.13 1.76 -29.79
C VAL A 580 -1.64 1.78 -28.33
N LEU A 581 -0.46 1.20 -28.08
CA LEU A 581 0.20 1.20 -26.77
C LEU A 581 1.50 2.00 -26.82
N THR A 582 1.85 2.69 -25.75
CA THR A 582 3.13 3.40 -25.64
C THR A 582 4.25 2.41 -25.35
N LEU A 583 5.41 2.61 -25.96
CA LEU A 583 6.60 1.80 -25.69
C LEU A 583 7.17 2.18 -24.31
N PRO A 584 7.22 1.25 -23.34
CA PRO A 584 7.61 1.57 -21.98
C PRO A 584 9.09 1.95 -21.88
N ASP A 585 9.41 2.77 -20.90
CA ASP A 585 10.78 3.16 -20.56
C ASP A 585 11.24 2.35 -19.34
N ILE A 586 11.69 1.12 -19.61
CA ILE A 586 12.13 0.18 -18.57
C ILE A 586 13.63 0.34 -18.30
N GLY A 587 14.04 0.07 -17.05
CA GLY A 587 15.43 -0.14 -16.71
C GLY A 587 15.79 -1.61 -16.93
N THR A 588 16.99 -1.88 -17.44
CA THR A 588 17.50 -3.26 -17.60
C THR A 588 18.88 -3.37 -16.98
N GLU A 589 19.20 -4.54 -16.43
CA GLU A 589 20.51 -4.83 -15.84
C GLU A 589 20.90 -6.29 -16.13
N LEU A 590 22.19 -6.54 -16.38
CA LEU A 590 22.73 -7.90 -16.42
C LEU A 590 23.43 -8.20 -15.10
N LEU A 591 23.12 -9.34 -14.49
CA LEU A 591 23.79 -9.83 -13.31
C LEU A 591 24.71 -10.98 -13.67
N ASN A 592 25.96 -10.94 -13.23
CA ASN A 592 26.88 -12.06 -13.43
C ASN A 592 26.73 -13.12 -12.33
N SER A 593 27.55 -14.18 -12.42
CA SER A 593 27.59 -15.26 -11.44
C SER A 593 27.97 -14.78 -10.02
N GLN A 594 28.65 -13.64 -9.88
CA GLN A 594 29.02 -13.04 -8.60
C GLN A 594 27.93 -12.11 -8.03
N GLY A 595 26.84 -11.89 -8.76
CA GLY A 595 25.75 -11.00 -8.38
C GLY A 595 26.04 -9.51 -8.67
N LEU A 596 27.14 -9.18 -9.35
CA LEU A 596 27.42 -7.82 -9.80
C LEU A 596 26.44 -7.43 -10.90
N ALA A 597 25.86 -6.24 -10.79
CA ALA A 597 24.86 -5.74 -11.72
C ALA A 597 25.47 -4.70 -12.69
N PHE A 598 25.30 -4.95 -13.98
CA PHE A 598 25.74 -4.10 -15.06
C PHE A 598 24.52 -3.40 -15.67
N PRO A 599 24.39 -2.07 -15.56
CA PRO A 599 23.23 -1.37 -16.08
C PRO A 599 23.21 -1.34 -17.61
N GLY A 600 22.01 -1.51 -18.16
CA GLY A 600 21.74 -1.46 -19.59
C GLY A 600 21.38 -0.06 -20.04
N VAL A 601 21.94 0.35 -21.17
CA VAL A 601 21.56 1.59 -21.85
C VAL A 601 20.78 1.23 -23.10
N ARG A 602 19.53 1.72 -23.12
CA ARG A 602 18.63 1.58 -24.27
C ARG A 602 19.15 2.36 -25.47
N GLN A 603 19.11 1.75 -26.64
CA GLN A 603 19.40 2.43 -27.90
C GLN A 603 18.29 3.46 -28.22
N THR A 604 18.64 4.61 -28.79
CA THR A 604 17.67 5.62 -29.23
C THR A 604 16.71 5.03 -30.25
N THR A 605 15.41 5.06 -29.96
CA THR A 605 14.35 4.53 -30.84
C THR A 605 13.60 5.63 -31.56
N ALA A 606 13.21 5.40 -32.82
CA ALA A 606 12.39 6.37 -33.57
C ALA A 606 10.90 6.32 -33.19
N ALA A 607 10.38 5.15 -32.77
CA ALA A 607 8.98 4.98 -32.38
C ALA A 607 8.76 5.18 -30.88
N SER A 608 7.68 5.90 -30.51
CA SER A 608 7.20 6.03 -29.13
C SER A 608 5.97 5.17 -28.83
N THR A 609 5.35 4.58 -29.86
CA THR A 609 4.13 3.78 -29.75
C THR A 609 4.17 2.54 -30.65
N ILE A 610 3.35 1.54 -30.32
CA ILE A 610 3.21 0.26 -31.02
C ILE A 610 1.74 0.06 -31.40
N MET A 611 1.49 -0.20 -32.68
CA MET A 611 0.14 -0.42 -33.21
C MET A 611 -0.44 -1.77 -32.76
N PRO A 612 -1.78 -1.93 -32.74
CA PRO A 612 -2.43 -3.21 -32.45
C PRO A 612 -1.88 -4.35 -33.32
N GLY A 613 -1.53 -5.47 -32.70
CA GLY A 613 -1.08 -6.68 -33.39
C GLY A 613 0.32 -6.62 -33.98
N THR A 614 1.08 -5.51 -33.80
CA THR A 614 2.46 -5.41 -34.27
C THR A 614 3.47 -5.61 -33.15
N SER A 615 4.70 -5.92 -33.55
CA SER A 615 5.85 -6.01 -32.64
C SER A 615 6.90 -4.96 -32.96
N TYR A 616 7.67 -4.55 -31.95
CA TYR A 616 8.80 -3.63 -32.08
C TYR A 616 10.00 -4.18 -31.30
N VAL A 617 11.21 -4.03 -31.83
CA VAL A 617 12.44 -4.49 -31.15
C VAL A 617 13.28 -3.31 -30.70
N VAL A 618 13.80 -3.41 -29.48
CA VAL A 618 14.69 -2.43 -28.87
C VAL A 618 15.97 -3.12 -28.43
N ALA A 619 17.12 -2.56 -28.78
CA ALA A 619 18.41 -3.02 -28.30
C ALA A 619 18.81 -2.30 -26.99
N TYR A 620 19.39 -3.06 -26.07
CA TYR A 620 20.01 -2.58 -24.84
C TYR A 620 21.48 -2.99 -24.84
N SER A 621 22.35 -2.06 -24.48
CA SER A 621 23.80 -2.28 -24.41
C SER A 621 24.29 -2.26 -22.96
N PHE A 622 25.15 -3.22 -22.61
CA PHE A 622 25.70 -3.38 -21.26
C PHE A 622 27.21 -3.45 -21.35
N MET A 623 27.91 -2.69 -20.51
CA MET A 623 29.36 -2.85 -20.35
C MET A 623 29.61 -3.97 -19.33
N VAL A 624 30.31 -5.02 -19.75
CA VAL A 624 30.66 -6.15 -18.88
C VAL A 624 32.18 -6.38 -18.87
N PRO A 625 32.75 -6.95 -17.80
CA PRO A 625 34.17 -7.25 -17.71
C PRO A 625 34.69 -8.10 -18.89
N ALA A 626 35.94 -7.90 -19.30
CA ALA A 626 36.53 -8.62 -20.43
C ALA A 626 36.60 -10.14 -20.24
N ASP A 627 36.66 -10.60 -18.98
CA ASP A 627 36.68 -12.01 -18.62
C ASP A 627 35.28 -12.65 -18.57
N GLU A 628 34.21 -11.87 -18.67
CA GLU A 628 32.84 -12.38 -18.73
C GLU A 628 32.65 -13.31 -19.94
N LYS A 629 32.05 -14.49 -19.67
CA LYS A 629 31.81 -15.56 -20.65
C LYS A 629 30.35 -15.63 -21.09
N GLY A 630 29.43 -15.12 -20.27
CA GLY A 630 28.00 -15.10 -20.56
C GLY A 630 27.27 -16.42 -20.30
N ASP A 631 27.92 -17.44 -19.73
CA ASP A 631 27.32 -18.77 -19.55
C ASP A 631 26.28 -18.80 -18.41
N ASN A 632 26.43 -17.94 -17.40
CA ASN A 632 25.59 -17.92 -16.21
C ASN A 632 25.34 -16.48 -15.76
N ILE A 633 24.43 -15.82 -16.47
CA ILE A 633 24.03 -14.44 -16.20
C ILE A 633 22.52 -14.38 -15.97
N ALA A 634 22.05 -13.29 -15.39
CA ALA A 634 20.62 -13.01 -15.28
C ALA A 634 20.28 -11.65 -15.88
N PHE A 635 19.20 -11.59 -16.66
CA PHE A 635 18.61 -10.36 -17.16
C PHE A 635 17.54 -9.88 -16.19
N ARG A 636 17.75 -8.71 -15.60
CA ARG A 636 16.83 -8.06 -14.67
C ARG A 636 16.13 -6.89 -15.35
N VAL A 637 14.83 -6.80 -15.13
CA VAL A 637 13.97 -5.71 -15.61
C VAL A 637 13.51 -4.91 -14.41
N THR A 638 13.62 -3.60 -14.47
CA THR A 638 13.26 -2.69 -13.38
C THR A 638 12.36 -1.55 -13.86
N ASP A 639 11.59 -0.98 -12.94
CA ASP A 639 10.94 0.32 -13.14
C ASP A 639 11.87 1.45 -12.67
N PRO A 640 12.44 2.26 -13.58
CA PRO A 640 13.39 3.31 -13.23
C PRO A 640 12.71 4.54 -12.60
N LYS A 641 11.36 4.62 -12.65
CA LYS A 641 10.58 5.75 -12.11
C LYS A 641 10.15 5.51 -10.66
N ALA A 642 10.41 4.32 -10.10
CA ALA A 642 10.23 4.04 -8.69
C ALA A 642 11.17 4.96 -7.86
N ILE A 643 10.64 5.54 -6.77
CA ILE A 643 11.37 6.51 -5.95
C ILE A 643 12.64 5.86 -5.38
N ALA A 644 13.81 6.47 -5.65
CA ALA A 644 15.09 6.09 -5.07
C ALA A 644 15.00 5.97 -3.53
N PRO A 645 15.69 5.00 -2.89
CA PRO A 645 16.87 4.29 -3.40
C PRO A 645 16.61 2.93 -4.10
N ALA A 646 15.38 2.43 -4.14
CA ALA A 646 15.10 1.09 -4.69
C ALA A 646 14.43 1.15 -6.06
N LYS A 647 15.20 0.90 -7.13
CA LYS A 647 14.64 0.52 -8.45
C LYS A 647 13.75 -0.70 -8.23
N LEU A 648 12.47 -0.60 -8.57
CA LEU A 648 11.53 -1.71 -8.38
C LEU A 648 11.89 -2.85 -9.35
N ASP A 649 12.16 -4.04 -8.84
CA ASP A 649 12.40 -5.24 -9.66
C ASP A 649 11.07 -5.78 -10.21
N LEU A 650 10.96 -5.81 -11.54
CA LEU A 650 9.83 -6.38 -12.26
C LEU A 650 10.06 -7.85 -12.61
N GLY A 651 11.29 -8.34 -12.56
CA GLY A 651 11.62 -9.73 -12.82
C GLY A 651 13.09 -9.92 -13.16
N THR A 652 13.65 -11.02 -12.65
CA THR A 652 15.03 -11.44 -12.91
C THR A 652 15.05 -12.85 -13.51
N PHE A 653 15.74 -13.00 -14.65
CA PHE A 653 15.67 -14.17 -15.52
C PHE A 653 17.05 -14.74 -15.83
N ARG A 654 17.28 -16.00 -15.49
CA ARG A 654 18.55 -16.68 -15.76
C ARG A 654 18.62 -17.03 -17.24
N ILE A 655 19.70 -16.61 -17.88
CA ILE A 655 19.96 -16.81 -19.31
C ILE A 655 21.44 -17.11 -19.54
N ALA A 656 21.75 -17.58 -20.74
CA ALA A 656 23.11 -17.65 -21.26
C ALA A 656 23.20 -16.81 -22.53
N ALA A 657 24.30 -16.10 -22.73
CA ALA A 657 24.57 -15.40 -23.98
C ALA A 657 24.61 -16.42 -25.13
N GLN A 658 23.97 -16.09 -26.24
CA GLN A 658 23.95 -16.93 -27.43
C GLN A 658 25.35 -16.97 -28.05
N ARG A 659 25.70 -18.14 -28.59
CA ARG A 659 26.98 -18.37 -29.27
C ARG A 659 26.75 -18.45 -30.77
N GLU A 660 27.74 -18.05 -31.54
CA GLU A 660 27.69 -18.13 -33.00
C GLU A 660 27.86 -19.57 -33.47
N GLU A 661 27.08 -19.95 -34.47
CA GLU A 661 27.26 -21.20 -35.19
C GLU A 661 28.29 -21.00 -36.32
N GLU A 662 29.24 -21.93 -36.45
CA GLU A 662 30.31 -21.87 -37.46
C GLU A 662 29.75 -22.02 -38.90
N TYR A 663 28.64 -22.74 -39.04
CA TYR A 663 27.95 -23.03 -40.31
C TYR A 663 26.44 -22.76 -40.17
N GLY A 664 25.77 -22.28 -41.23
CA GLY A 664 24.31 -22.09 -41.24
C GLY A 664 23.84 -20.63 -41.25
N LYS A 665 22.57 -20.43 -40.90
CA LYS A 665 21.88 -19.12 -40.93
C LYS A 665 22.46 -18.20 -39.87
N ILE A 666 22.72 -16.95 -40.23
CA ILE A 666 23.15 -15.88 -39.32
C ILE A 666 21.90 -15.12 -38.88
N SER A 667 21.64 -15.05 -37.57
CA SER A 667 20.52 -14.29 -37.06
C SER A 667 20.91 -12.84 -36.75
N PHE A 668 20.19 -11.92 -37.38
CA PHE A 668 20.13 -10.50 -37.10
C PHE A 668 18.67 -10.18 -36.76
N TYR A 669 18.15 -10.69 -35.65
CA TYR A 669 16.70 -10.67 -35.38
C TYR A 669 16.05 -9.30 -35.72
N PRO A 670 15.01 -9.25 -36.58
CA PRO A 670 14.16 -10.37 -37.01
C PRO A 670 14.58 -11.05 -38.34
N PHE A 671 15.77 -10.76 -38.88
CA PHE A 671 16.24 -11.33 -40.13
C PHE A 671 17.15 -12.53 -39.91
N ASP A 672 16.93 -13.60 -40.66
CA ASP A 672 17.93 -14.64 -40.87
C ASP A 672 18.61 -14.44 -42.22
N VAL A 673 19.93 -14.50 -42.24
CA VAL A 673 20.75 -14.30 -43.44
C VAL A 673 21.58 -15.55 -43.70
N THR A 674 21.49 -16.07 -44.92
CA THR A 674 22.40 -17.10 -45.44
C THR A 674 23.31 -16.48 -46.49
N ILE A 675 24.60 -16.79 -46.43
CA ILE A 675 25.56 -16.47 -47.49
C ILE A 675 25.70 -17.72 -48.36
N ASP A 676 25.06 -17.71 -49.53
CA ASP A 676 24.98 -18.88 -50.42
C ASP A 676 26.25 -19.00 -51.30
N ALA A 677 26.80 -17.86 -51.71
CA ALA A 677 28.04 -17.79 -52.48
C ALA A 677 28.73 -16.45 -52.25
N ASN A 678 30.05 -16.43 -52.38
CA ASN A 678 30.86 -15.22 -52.30
C ASN A 678 32.00 -15.25 -53.34
N ASN A 679 32.41 -14.06 -53.80
CA ASN A 679 33.58 -13.88 -54.67
C ASN A 679 34.11 -12.45 -54.53
N LEU A 680 35.43 -12.29 -54.40
CA LEU A 680 36.08 -10.98 -54.44
C LEU A 680 36.53 -10.63 -55.86
N ALA A 681 35.87 -9.65 -56.47
CA ALA A 681 36.24 -9.10 -57.78
C ALA A 681 37.15 -7.88 -57.64
N THR A 682 38.13 -7.79 -58.55
CA THR A 682 39.08 -6.67 -58.63
C THR A 682 38.96 -5.98 -59.98
N THR A 683 38.90 -4.66 -59.98
CA THR A 683 38.96 -3.82 -61.19
C THR A 683 40.13 -2.86 -61.07
N TYR A 684 40.82 -2.58 -62.19
CA TYR A 684 41.88 -1.57 -62.24
C TYR A 684 41.48 -0.44 -63.20
N SER A 685 41.65 0.80 -62.76
CA SER A 685 41.51 2.00 -63.59
C SER A 685 42.76 2.85 -63.48
N THR A 686 43.26 3.35 -64.61
CA THR A 686 44.43 4.23 -64.66
C THR A 686 44.21 5.57 -63.95
N SER A 687 42.95 5.97 -63.69
CA SER A 687 42.60 7.21 -62.99
C SER A 687 42.34 7.06 -61.49
N THR A 688 41.99 5.87 -61.00
CA THR A 688 41.56 5.64 -59.60
C THR A 688 42.22 4.45 -58.92
N GLY A 689 43.15 3.75 -59.59
CA GLY A 689 43.85 2.59 -59.04
C GLY A 689 43.00 1.33 -59.00
N TYR A 690 43.34 0.41 -58.10
CA TYR A 690 42.60 -0.83 -57.87
C TYR A 690 41.34 -0.59 -57.03
N SER A 691 40.21 -1.17 -57.45
CA SER A 691 38.96 -1.18 -56.71
C SER A 691 38.48 -2.61 -56.45
N TYR A 692 38.02 -2.86 -55.24
CA TYR A 692 37.65 -4.19 -54.76
C TYR A 692 36.16 -4.28 -54.47
N HIS A 693 35.51 -5.31 -55.01
CA HIS A 693 34.08 -5.54 -54.88
C HIS A 693 33.81 -6.96 -54.45
N LEU A 694 33.18 -7.13 -53.29
CA LEU A 694 32.69 -8.41 -52.82
C LEU A 694 31.30 -8.66 -53.39
N ASN A 695 31.17 -9.68 -54.23
CA ASN A 695 29.89 -10.16 -54.73
C ASN A 695 29.38 -11.25 -53.79
N LEU A 696 28.19 -11.05 -53.22
CA LEU A 696 27.55 -11.97 -52.28
C LEU A 696 26.21 -12.42 -52.84
N SER A 697 25.97 -13.72 -52.88
CA SER A 697 24.61 -14.24 -53.04
C SER A 697 24.03 -14.45 -51.64
N LEU A 698 22.98 -13.70 -51.32
CA LEU A 698 22.35 -13.72 -50.00
C LEU A 698 20.91 -14.24 -50.08
N THR A 699 20.52 -15.04 -49.10
CA THR A 699 19.12 -15.34 -48.81
C THR A 699 18.74 -14.68 -47.49
N ILE A 700 17.79 -13.74 -47.52
CA ILE A 700 17.32 -12.98 -46.35
C ILE A 700 15.85 -13.32 -46.08
N GLU A 701 15.58 -13.90 -44.91
CA GLU A 701 14.24 -14.27 -44.46
C GLU A 701 13.86 -13.43 -43.25
N GLN A 702 12.68 -12.78 -43.28
CA GLN A 702 12.14 -12.08 -42.12
C GLN A 702 11.20 -13.03 -41.36
N ARG A 703 11.55 -13.39 -40.13
CA ARG A 703 10.79 -14.38 -39.34
C ARG A 703 9.39 -13.91 -38.94
N GLU A 704 9.27 -12.63 -38.63
CA GLU A 704 8.06 -12.06 -38.02
C GLU A 704 7.81 -10.62 -38.52
N PRO A 705 6.55 -10.16 -38.57
CA PRO A 705 6.20 -8.77 -38.87
C PRO A 705 6.55 -7.86 -37.67
N VAL A 706 7.84 -7.65 -37.48
CA VAL A 706 8.43 -6.77 -36.47
C VAL A 706 8.81 -5.47 -37.14
N ILE A 707 8.38 -4.36 -36.55
CA ILE A 707 8.79 -3.03 -36.95
C ILE A 707 10.21 -2.81 -36.46
N ILE A 708 11.07 -2.40 -37.38
CA ILE A 708 12.47 -2.02 -37.16
C ILE A 708 12.66 -0.56 -37.59
N ASP A 709 13.56 0.16 -36.94
CA ASP A 709 13.87 1.55 -37.27
C ASP A 709 15.21 1.70 -38.02
N GLN A 710 15.61 2.95 -38.26
CA GLN A 710 16.86 3.27 -38.97
C GLN A 710 18.13 2.99 -38.14
N ASN A 711 17.99 2.84 -36.81
CA ASN A 711 19.09 2.56 -35.90
C ASN A 711 19.28 1.04 -35.71
N PHE A 712 18.54 0.22 -36.45
CA PHE A 712 18.69 -1.22 -36.48
C PHE A 712 20.13 -1.65 -36.85
N SER A 713 20.50 -2.85 -36.42
CA SER A 713 21.78 -3.47 -36.72
C SER A 713 22.15 -3.42 -38.20
N LYS A 714 23.46 -3.28 -38.47
CA LYS A 714 24.04 -3.32 -39.80
C LYS A 714 24.93 -4.55 -39.93
N MET A 715 25.09 -5.02 -41.16
CA MET A 715 26.09 -6.02 -41.52
C MET A 715 27.34 -5.29 -42.01
N GLU A 716 28.45 -5.42 -41.30
CA GLU A 716 29.74 -4.82 -41.65
C GLU A 716 30.69 -5.88 -42.20
N PHE A 717 31.36 -5.53 -43.29
CA PHE A 717 32.32 -6.38 -43.96
C PHE A 717 33.69 -5.76 -43.81
N GLU A 718 34.65 -6.50 -43.26
CA GLU A 718 36.05 -6.12 -43.20
C GLU A 718 36.87 -7.02 -44.11
N LEU A 719 37.67 -6.39 -44.96
CA LEU A 719 38.68 -7.04 -45.77
C LEU A 719 39.99 -7.07 -44.99
N VAL A 720 40.50 -8.26 -44.71
CA VAL A 720 41.66 -8.49 -43.84
C VAL A 720 42.76 -9.21 -44.61
N ASP A 721 44.01 -8.79 -44.44
CA ASP A 721 45.17 -9.46 -45.06
C ASP A 721 45.65 -10.70 -44.27
N GLY A 722 46.63 -11.43 -44.82
CA GLY A 722 47.21 -12.61 -44.18
C GLY A 722 47.95 -12.36 -42.86
N LEU A 723 48.17 -11.09 -42.48
CA LEU A 723 48.74 -10.67 -41.20
C LEU A 723 47.66 -10.21 -40.20
N GLY A 724 46.38 -10.32 -40.57
CA GLY A 724 45.26 -9.91 -39.73
C GLY A 724 44.96 -8.41 -39.74
N ARG A 725 45.55 -7.63 -40.65
CA ARG A 725 45.35 -6.18 -40.73
C ARG A 725 44.12 -5.85 -41.59
N VAL A 726 43.26 -4.97 -41.08
CA VAL A 726 42.08 -4.49 -41.83
C VAL A 726 42.51 -3.52 -42.93
N LEU A 727 42.31 -3.94 -44.18
CA LEU A 727 42.60 -3.18 -45.39
C LEU A 727 41.48 -2.20 -45.75
N GLY A 728 40.22 -2.59 -45.50
CA GLY A 728 39.05 -1.75 -45.75
C GLY A 728 37.80 -2.32 -45.05
N SER A 729 36.81 -1.46 -44.81
CA SER A 729 35.52 -1.85 -44.23
C SER A 729 34.37 -1.21 -45.01
N GLN A 730 33.22 -1.89 -45.05
CA GLN A 730 31.98 -1.34 -45.57
C GLN A 730 30.77 -1.93 -44.82
N SER A 731 29.80 -1.09 -44.48
CA SER A 731 28.55 -1.52 -43.83
C SER A 731 27.35 -1.48 -44.78
N ALA A 732 26.43 -2.42 -44.59
CA ALA A 732 25.15 -2.49 -45.29
C ALA A 732 24.00 -2.72 -44.29
N GLY A 733 22.91 -1.97 -44.44
CA GLY A 733 21.75 -2.05 -43.54
C GLY A 733 20.65 -2.99 -44.06
N PHE A 734 19.68 -3.29 -43.20
CA PHE A 734 18.46 -4.03 -43.56
C PHE A 734 17.25 -3.11 -43.85
N THR A 735 17.42 -1.81 -43.64
CA THR A 735 16.41 -0.76 -43.86
C THR A 735 16.97 0.36 -44.74
N GLY A 736 16.10 1.22 -45.25
CA GLY A 736 16.49 2.33 -46.13
C GLY A 736 16.66 1.98 -47.60
N THR A 737 17.13 2.95 -48.40
CA THR A 737 17.16 2.90 -49.87
C THR A 737 18.20 1.94 -50.45
N GLN A 738 19.25 1.61 -49.67
CA GLN A 738 20.35 0.73 -50.07
C GLN A 738 20.43 -0.51 -49.17
N LYS A 739 19.27 -0.97 -48.70
CA LYS A 739 19.20 -2.15 -47.84
C LYS A 739 19.66 -3.41 -48.58
N LEU A 740 20.20 -4.35 -47.82
CA LEU A 740 20.41 -5.71 -48.27
C LEU A 740 19.07 -6.36 -48.64
N ILE A 741 19.06 -7.08 -49.76
CA ILE A 741 17.93 -7.87 -50.25
C ILE A 741 18.41 -9.26 -50.65
N THR A 742 17.49 -10.22 -50.70
CA THR A 742 17.74 -11.55 -51.25
C THR A 742 18.20 -11.46 -52.71
N GLY A 743 19.23 -12.22 -53.06
CA GLY A 743 19.87 -12.24 -54.37
C GLY A 743 21.32 -11.75 -54.32
N THR A 744 21.87 -11.41 -55.50
CA THR A 744 23.25 -10.96 -55.63
C THR A 744 23.42 -9.51 -55.20
N GLN A 745 24.20 -9.30 -54.14
CA GLN A 745 24.62 -7.99 -53.63
C GLN A 745 26.08 -7.71 -53.99
N ARG A 746 26.40 -6.46 -54.33
CA ARG A 746 27.77 -6.02 -54.59
C ARG A 746 28.20 -5.02 -53.52
N ILE A 747 29.13 -5.42 -52.66
CA ILE A 747 29.70 -4.58 -51.61
C ILE A 747 31.03 -4.01 -52.12
N SER A 748 31.15 -2.68 -52.16
CA SER A 748 32.37 -2.02 -52.65
C SER A 748 33.18 -1.49 -51.46
N PHE A 749 34.43 -1.94 -51.34
CA PHE A 749 35.34 -1.39 -50.35
C PHE A 749 35.92 -0.07 -50.87
N THR A 750 35.84 0.96 -50.04
CA THR A 750 36.43 2.28 -50.34
C THR A 750 37.63 2.53 -49.42
N ASN A 751 38.59 3.34 -49.87
CA ASN A 751 39.78 3.71 -49.10
C ASN A 751 40.62 2.51 -48.62
N VAL A 752 40.82 1.52 -49.50
CA VAL A 752 41.62 0.34 -49.19
C VAL A 752 43.08 0.77 -48.94
N LYS A 753 43.65 0.40 -47.78
CA LYS A 753 44.97 0.83 -47.31
C LYS A 753 46.16 0.15 -48.00
N THR A 754 45.96 -0.40 -49.19
CA THR A 754 47.00 -1.02 -50.02
C THR A 754 46.79 -0.68 -51.48
N GLU A 755 47.90 -0.52 -52.22
CA GLU A 755 47.90 -0.31 -53.67
C GLU A 755 47.48 -1.57 -54.43
N GLN A 756 47.80 -2.76 -53.89
CA GLN A 756 47.36 -4.04 -54.44
C GLN A 756 47.19 -5.07 -53.30
N ILE A 757 46.08 -5.81 -53.32
CA ILE A 757 45.84 -6.93 -52.42
C ILE A 757 46.74 -8.12 -52.79
N GLU A 758 47.44 -8.66 -51.80
CA GLU A 758 48.22 -9.91 -51.88
C GLU A 758 47.31 -11.15 -51.74
N SER A 759 47.82 -12.34 -52.10
CA SER A 759 47.07 -13.59 -51.94
C SER A 759 46.82 -13.92 -50.46
N GLY A 760 45.66 -14.50 -50.14
CA GLY A 760 45.33 -14.95 -48.77
C GLY A 760 44.53 -13.96 -47.93
N VAL A 761 43.72 -13.10 -48.57
CA VAL A 761 42.77 -12.24 -47.85
C VAL A 761 41.59 -13.02 -47.30
N THR A 762 41.04 -12.48 -46.21
CA THR A 762 39.87 -13.02 -45.54
C THR A 762 38.82 -11.91 -45.41
N ILE A 763 37.55 -12.28 -45.54
CA ILE A 763 36.42 -11.41 -45.22
C ILE A 763 35.91 -11.77 -43.84
N ARG A 764 35.92 -10.79 -42.94
CA ARG A 764 35.22 -10.88 -41.65
C ARG A 764 33.90 -10.14 -41.76
N VAL A 765 32.83 -10.79 -41.34
CA VAL A 765 31.49 -10.25 -41.33
C VAL A 765 31.08 -10.03 -39.89
N TYR A 766 30.65 -8.81 -39.58
CA TYR A 766 30.21 -8.40 -38.27
C TYR A 766 28.74 -7.98 -38.29
N GLU A 767 28.03 -8.20 -37.20
CA GLU A 767 26.91 -7.34 -36.81
C GLU A 767 27.46 -6.12 -36.07
N THR A 768 27.06 -4.94 -36.53
CA THR A 768 27.43 -3.67 -35.91
C THR A 768 26.17 -2.95 -35.43
N ILE A 769 26.18 -2.55 -34.15
CA ILE A 769 25.09 -1.78 -33.52
C ILE A 769 25.68 -0.52 -32.92
N ASP A 770 25.07 0.62 -33.22
CA ASP A 770 25.48 1.91 -32.68
C ASP A 770 25.06 2.02 -31.20
N THR A 771 26.04 2.13 -30.31
CA THR A 771 25.82 2.35 -28.86
C THR A 771 26.32 3.75 -28.44
N PRO A 772 25.93 4.26 -27.26
CA PRO A 772 26.44 5.53 -26.76
C PRO A 772 27.96 5.60 -26.63
N ASN A 773 28.65 4.46 -26.55
CA ASN A 773 30.10 4.36 -26.38
C ASN A 773 30.82 4.00 -27.69
N GLY A 774 30.13 4.11 -28.83
CA GLY A 774 30.63 3.72 -30.14
C GLY A 774 29.99 2.43 -30.67
N PRO A 775 30.32 2.03 -31.91
CA PRO A 775 29.77 0.83 -32.53
C PRO A 775 30.26 -0.44 -31.80
N ALA A 776 29.33 -1.32 -31.43
CA ALA A 776 29.64 -2.64 -30.89
C ALA A 776 29.64 -3.67 -32.02
N LYS A 777 30.75 -4.42 -32.18
CA LYS A 777 30.94 -5.41 -33.26
C LYS A 777 30.85 -6.84 -32.74
N ARG A 778 30.00 -7.66 -33.37
CA ARG A 778 29.88 -9.11 -33.13
C ARG A 778 30.31 -9.83 -34.40
N LEU A 779 31.39 -10.60 -34.35
CA LEU A 779 31.82 -11.40 -35.51
C LEU A 779 30.79 -12.51 -35.74
N VAL A 780 30.17 -12.53 -36.91
CA VAL A 780 29.12 -13.51 -37.26
C VAL A 780 29.56 -14.50 -38.34
N ARG A 781 30.61 -14.17 -39.11
CA ARG A 781 31.20 -15.08 -40.09
C ARG A 781 32.61 -14.66 -40.46
N GLU A 782 33.44 -15.64 -40.80
CA GLU A 782 34.74 -15.44 -41.44
C GLU A 782 34.85 -16.40 -42.63
N PHE A 783 35.29 -15.92 -43.79
CA PHE A 783 35.53 -16.77 -44.96
C PHE A 783 36.60 -16.18 -45.90
N GLN A 784 37.26 -17.06 -46.65
CA GLN A 784 38.14 -16.66 -47.76
C GLN A 784 37.32 -16.56 -49.05
N PRO A 785 37.40 -15.43 -49.77
CA PRO A 785 36.56 -15.14 -50.93
C PRO A 785 37.06 -15.70 -52.28
#